data_AF-B9U4U8-F1
#
_entry.id   AF-B9U4U8-F1
#
_cell.length_a   1.000
_cell.length_b   1.000
_cell.length_c   1.000
_cell.angle_alpha   90.00
_cell.angle_beta   90.00
_cell.angle_gamma   90.00
#
_symmetry.space_group_name_H-M   'P 1'
#
loop_
_entity.id
_entity.type
_entity.pdbx_description
1 polymer ?
#
loop_
_entity_poly.entity_id
_entity_poly.type
_entity_poly.pdbx_seq_one_letter_code
_entity_poly.pdbx_strand_id
1 'polypeptide(L)'
;MALPSSSLSSQIHTGATTQCIPHFHSSLNAGTSAGKRRSLYLRWGKDNQAKKLGPSKIVACAGQDPFSVPTLVKREFPPGFWKDHVIESLMPSYKVAPSDEKRIETLISEIKNMFRSMGYGETNPSAYDTAWVARIPAVDGSEKPQFPETLEWILQNQLKDGSWGEEFYFLAYDRILATLACIITLTIWQTGDTQVQKGIEFFKTQAGKIEEEADSHRPSGFEIVFPAMLKEAKALGLDLPYELPFIQQITEKREAKLQRLPPDLLYALPTTLLYSLEGLQEIVDWEKIMKLQSKDGSSLSSPASTAAVFMRTGNKKCLEFLNFVLKKFGNHVPCHYPLDLFERLWAVDTVERLGIDHHFKEEIKDALDYVYSHWDERGIGWARENPVPDIDDDTAMGLRILRLHGYNVSSDVLKTFRDENGEFFCFLGQTQRGVTDMLNVNRCSHVAFPGETILEEAKLCTERYLRNALEDAGAFDKWALKKNIRGEVEYALEYPWHRSMPRLEARSYIENYGPNDVWLGKTMYMMPNISNEKYLELAKLDFNRVQFLHRQELQDIRRWWNSSGFSELGFTRERVAEIYFSPASFLFEPEFATCRAVYTKTSNFTVILDDLYDAHGTLDNLKLFSESVKRWDLSLVDQMPQDMKICFKGFYNTFNEIAEEGRKRQGRDVLGYIRKVWEVQLGAYTKEAEWSTARYVPSYDEYIENASVSIALGTVALIRALFTGEILTDDILSKIGRDSKFLYLMGSTGRFVNAPKTYHPERGQGEGGFAVQCYMKDHPGISEEEALKHVYSFMDNAFDELKREFVNNRDVPAPCRGGVFETGGIMQLFYMEGGGLTLSPDMEIKGHVKNSLFPPVA
;
A
#
# COMPACT_ATOMS: atom_id res chain seq x y z
N MET A 1 25.39 27.12 -42.29
CA MET A 1 25.32 28.59 -42.04
C MET A 1 24.89 28.74 -40.59
N ALA A 2 25.83 28.83 -39.66
CA ALA A 2 26.50 30.06 -39.22
C ALA A 2 25.56 30.95 -38.37
N LEU A 3 25.94 31.07 -37.08
CA LEU A 3 25.38 31.90 -36.00
C LEU A 3 25.23 33.39 -36.39
N PRO A 4 24.63 34.24 -35.53
CA PRO A 4 25.51 34.95 -34.60
C PRO A 4 24.96 35.20 -33.19
N SER A 5 25.92 35.19 -32.27
CA SER A 5 25.95 35.81 -30.95
C SER A 5 25.97 37.33 -30.99
N SER A 6 25.48 38.00 -29.93
CA SER A 6 26.01 39.31 -29.51
C SER A 6 25.89 39.53 -28.00
N SER A 7 27.05 39.67 -27.37
CA SER A 7 27.38 40.12 -26.02
C SER A 7 27.35 41.65 -25.86
N LEU A 8 27.23 42.16 -24.62
CA LEU A 8 27.92 43.33 -24.01
C LEU A 8 27.33 43.53 -22.58
N SER A 9 28.02 43.21 -21.47
CA SER A 9 28.88 44.09 -20.63
C SER A 9 28.24 45.46 -20.31
N SER A 10 28.21 46.06 -19.12
CA SER A 10 28.96 46.03 -17.84
C SER A 10 28.14 46.95 -16.89
N GLN A 11 28.19 46.98 -15.56
CA GLN A 11 29.29 47.38 -14.68
C GLN A 11 28.75 47.48 -13.23
N ILE A 12 29.65 47.34 -12.28
CA ILE A 12 29.46 47.24 -10.82
C ILE A 12 29.26 48.63 -10.19
N HIS A 13 28.42 48.73 -9.14
CA HIS A 13 28.70 49.64 -8.02
C HIS A 13 28.17 49.10 -6.67
N THR A 14 29.09 49.11 -5.71
CA THR A 14 28.99 48.77 -4.28
C THR A 14 28.26 49.83 -3.45
N GLY A 15 27.58 49.44 -2.37
CA GLY A 15 27.23 50.36 -1.27
C GLY A 15 26.19 49.82 -0.27
N ALA A 16 26.64 49.54 0.95
CA ALA A 16 25.83 49.09 2.10
C ALA A 16 24.97 50.21 2.72
N THR A 17 23.80 49.88 3.30
CA THR A 17 23.41 50.19 4.70
C THR A 17 21.97 49.76 5.06
N THR A 18 21.85 49.29 6.30
CA THR A 18 20.67 48.94 7.12
C THR A 18 19.58 50.01 7.25
N GLN A 19 18.28 49.61 7.30
CA GLN A 19 17.26 50.19 8.20
C GLN A 19 15.90 49.41 8.23
N CYS A 20 15.65 48.79 9.38
CA CYS A 20 14.44 48.63 10.21
C CYS A 20 12.99 49.06 9.81
N ILE A 21 12.03 48.18 10.22
CA ILE A 21 10.68 48.39 10.86
C ILE A 21 9.46 48.65 9.90
N PRO A 22 8.16 48.29 10.21
CA PRO A 22 7.56 47.81 11.47
C PRO A 22 6.62 46.56 11.44
N HIS A 23 6.44 45.99 12.64
CA HIS A 23 5.31 45.17 13.09
C HIS A 23 4.01 45.99 13.29
N PHE A 24 2.86 45.40 12.98
CA PHE A 24 1.54 45.90 13.39
C PHE A 24 0.88 44.92 14.39
N HIS A 25 0.45 45.47 15.53
CA HIS A 25 -0.48 44.88 16.49
C HIS A 25 -1.82 45.60 16.37
N SER A 26 -2.94 44.88 16.41
CA SER A 26 -4.22 45.42 16.88
C SER A 26 -5.07 44.34 17.56
N SER A 27 -5.45 44.66 18.79
CA SER A 27 -6.33 43.97 19.73
C SER A 27 -7.79 43.85 19.28
N LEU A 28 -8.52 42.85 19.78
CA LEU A 28 -9.96 42.96 20.05
C LEU A 28 -10.41 42.07 21.22
N ASN A 29 -11.14 42.72 22.13
CA ASN A 29 -11.78 42.22 23.34
C ASN A 29 -12.97 41.29 23.05
N ALA A 30 -13.26 40.36 23.96
CA ALA A 30 -14.62 39.86 24.18
C ALA A 30 -14.83 39.46 25.65
N GLY A 31 -15.79 40.13 26.30
CA GLY A 31 -16.25 39.84 27.65
C GLY A 31 -17.48 38.94 27.69
N THR A 32 -17.51 38.10 28.73
CA THR A 32 -18.64 37.72 29.60
C THR A 32 -20.05 37.38 29.04
N SER A 33 -20.44 36.13 29.33
CA SER A 33 -21.64 35.72 30.11
C SER A 33 -22.72 34.86 29.42
N ALA A 34 -22.77 33.61 29.92
CA ALA A 34 -23.92 32.83 30.41
C ALA A 34 -25.16 32.54 29.54
N GLY A 35 -25.44 31.23 29.35
CA GLY A 35 -26.71 30.74 28.79
C GLY A 35 -26.97 29.22 28.91
N LYS A 36 -27.05 28.70 30.15
CA LYS A 36 -27.80 27.53 30.68
C LYS A 36 -28.26 26.34 29.78
N ARG A 37 -28.10 25.15 30.39
CA ARG A 37 -28.91 23.88 30.44
C ARG A 37 -28.22 22.70 29.74
N ARG A 38 -28.15 21.46 30.27
CA ARG A 38 -28.65 20.84 31.51
C ARG A 38 -27.89 19.51 31.72
N SER A 39 -27.61 19.23 32.98
CA SER A 39 -27.24 17.98 33.69
C SER A 39 -27.72 16.62 33.14
N LEU A 40 -26.91 15.58 33.39
CA LEU A 40 -27.36 14.32 34.06
C LEU A 40 -26.17 13.48 34.62
N TYR A 41 -25.85 13.74 35.89
CA TYR A 41 -25.70 12.83 37.05
C TYR A 41 -25.23 11.35 36.97
N LEU A 42 -24.33 11.04 37.95
CA LEU A 42 -24.10 9.79 38.74
C LEU A 42 -23.14 8.75 38.13
N ARG A 43 -22.18 8.11 38.83
CA ARG A 43 -22.04 7.88 40.29
C ARG A 43 -20.60 7.44 40.68
N TRP A 44 -20.28 7.73 41.94
CA TRP A 44 -19.12 7.43 42.79
C TRP A 44 -18.31 6.13 42.62
N GLY A 45 -17.01 6.26 42.94
CA GLY A 45 -16.21 5.32 43.71
C GLY A 45 -14.93 5.99 44.26
N LYS A 46 -14.97 6.45 45.51
CA LYS A 46 -13.81 6.98 46.26
C LYS A 46 -13.01 5.81 46.84
N ASP A 47 -11.69 5.91 46.83
CA ASP A 47 -10.90 5.63 48.05
C ASP A 47 -9.65 6.51 48.11
N ASN A 48 -9.48 7.12 49.29
CA ASN A 48 -8.41 8.02 49.67
C ASN A 48 -7.14 7.23 50.01
N GLN A 49 -5.97 7.75 49.65
CA GLN A 49 -4.92 8.04 50.65
C GLN A 49 -3.90 9.04 50.11
N ALA A 50 -3.88 10.22 50.74
CA ALA A 50 -2.94 11.29 50.47
C ALA A 50 -1.60 11.05 51.17
N LYS A 51 -0.48 11.30 50.47
CA LYS A 51 0.79 11.71 51.07
C LYS A 51 1.28 12.99 50.40
N LYS A 52 1.52 13.99 51.25
CA LYS A 52 1.93 15.38 50.96
C LYS A 52 3.32 15.44 50.33
N LEU A 53 3.48 16.25 49.28
CA LEU A 53 4.75 16.82 48.83
C LEU A 53 4.82 18.29 49.28
N GLY A 54 5.89 18.66 49.99
CA GLY A 54 6.25 20.03 50.35
C GLY A 54 7.21 20.65 49.33
N PRO A 55 7.40 21.99 49.33
CA PRO A 55 7.95 22.72 48.20
C PRO A 55 9.49 22.72 48.15
N SER A 56 9.97 22.71 46.92
CA SER A 56 11.34 22.86 46.44
C SER A 56 12.10 24.06 47.02
N LYS A 57 13.31 23.81 47.53
CA LYS A 57 14.37 24.81 47.70
C LYS A 57 15.31 24.76 46.50
N ILE A 58 15.43 25.88 45.80
CA ILE A 58 16.45 26.18 44.82
C ILE A 58 17.79 26.34 45.56
N VAL A 59 18.81 25.58 45.16
CA VAL A 59 20.20 25.82 45.54
C VAL A 59 20.99 26.03 44.25
N ALA A 60 21.50 27.25 44.09
CA ALA A 60 22.50 27.58 43.09
C ALA A 60 23.86 27.06 43.56
N CYS A 61 24.58 26.35 42.70
CA CYS A 61 25.99 26.01 42.91
C CYS A 61 26.84 26.69 41.83
N ALA A 62 27.72 27.57 42.30
CA ALA A 62 28.78 28.21 41.53
C ALA A 62 30.03 27.32 41.50
N GLY A 63 30.73 27.33 40.36
CA GLY A 63 32.19 27.17 40.20
C GLY A 63 32.80 25.78 40.45
N GLN A 64 33.23 25.10 39.37
CA GLN A 64 34.34 24.14 39.39
C GLN A 64 35.18 24.23 38.09
N ASP A 65 36.49 23.96 38.25
CA ASP A 65 37.65 24.24 37.39
C ASP A 65 37.63 23.73 35.92
N PRO A 66 38.41 24.34 34.99
CA PRO A 66 38.44 23.97 33.57
C PRO A 66 39.38 22.80 33.20
N PHE A 67 39.95 22.07 34.17
CA PHE A 67 40.88 20.96 33.90
C PHE A 67 40.55 19.73 34.74
N SER A 68 39.44 19.07 34.41
CA SER A 68 39.27 17.65 34.73
C SER A 68 39.00 16.89 33.43
N VAL A 69 39.75 15.81 33.22
CA VAL A 69 39.60 14.89 32.09
C VAL A 69 38.15 14.37 32.11
N PRO A 70 37.35 14.49 31.04
CA PRO A 70 36.06 13.83 31.01
C PRO A 70 36.31 12.33 30.88
N THR A 71 36.21 11.61 31.99
CA THR A 71 35.98 10.16 31.99
C THR A 71 34.79 9.88 31.08
N LEU A 72 34.95 8.99 30.10
CA LEU A 72 33.87 8.44 29.27
C LEU A 72 32.66 8.12 30.18
N VAL A 73 31.59 8.91 30.05
CA VAL A 73 30.33 8.63 30.75
C VAL A 73 29.81 7.31 30.18
N LYS A 74 29.83 6.25 30.99
CA LYS A 74 29.22 4.96 30.62
C LYS A 74 27.77 5.23 30.19
N ARG A 75 27.46 4.93 28.93
CA ARG A 75 26.09 5.02 28.41
C ARG A 75 25.24 4.01 29.19
N GLU A 76 24.36 4.50 30.07
CA GLU A 76 23.42 3.62 30.78
C GLU A 76 22.32 3.18 29.81
N PHE A 77 22.16 1.87 29.66
CA PHE A 77 21.14 1.29 28.80
C PHE A 77 19.91 0.90 29.65
N PRO A 78 18.71 1.48 29.45
CA PRO A 78 17.47 1.00 30.07
C PRO A 78 17.24 -0.50 29.83
N PRO A 79 16.55 -1.18 30.77
CA PRO A 79 16.29 -2.61 30.66
C PRO A 79 15.41 -2.95 29.44
N GLY A 80 15.68 -4.10 28.81
CA GLY A 80 14.86 -4.62 27.71
C GLY A 80 13.39 -4.79 28.10
N PHE A 81 12.49 -4.44 27.18
CA PHE A 81 11.04 -4.46 27.41
C PHE A 81 10.44 -5.87 27.31
N TRP A 82 10.88 -6.66 26.33
CA TRP A 82 10.35 -7.98 26.00
C TRP A 82 10.91 -9.11 26.87
N LYS A 83 10.83 -8.96 28.19
CA LYS A 83 11.26 -10.00 29.14
C LYS A 83 10.34 -11.22 29.13
N ASP A 84 10.81 -12.34 29.69
CA ASP A 84 10.09 -13.62 29.75
C ASP A 84 8.64 -13.46 30.20
N HIS A 85 8.40 -12.80 31.33
CA HIS A 85 7.06 -12.57 31.86
C HIS A 85 6.12 -11.78 30.93
N VAL A 86 6.62 -10.80 30.16
CA VAL A 86 5.79 -10.01 29.23
C VAL A 86 5.36 -10.88 28.06
N ILE A 87 6.30 -11.60 27.47
CA ILE A 87 6.02 -12.50 26.35
C ILE A 87 5.07 -13.61 26.82
N GLU A 88 5.33 -14.25 27.96
CA GLU A 88 4.47 -15.29 28.53
C GLU A 88 3.05 -14.79 28.79
N SER A 89 2.88 -13.55 29.27
CA SER A 89 1.56 -12.95 29.49
C SER A 89 0.79 -12.69 28.20
N LEU A 90 1.50 -12.51 27.08
CA LEU A 90 0.96 -12.22 25.75
C LEU A 90 0.83 -13.46 24.88
N MET A 91 1.21 -14.65 25.37
CA MET A 91 1.02 -15.90 24.64
C MET A 91 -0.45 -16.35 24.76
N PRO A 92 -1.27 -16.23 23.70
CA PRO A 92 -2.60 -16.83 23.73
C PRO A 92 -2.51 -18.35 23.79
N SER A 93 -3.52 -18.99 24.38
CA SER A 93 -3.71 -20.45 24.41
C SER A 93 -3.97 -21.09 23.04
N TYR A 94 -4.04 -20.27 21.98
CA TYR A 94 -4.31 -20.71 20.62
C TYR A 94 -3.25 -21.70 20.13
N LYS A 95 -3.70 -22.92 19.81
CA LYS A 95 -2.96 -23.96 19.11
C LYS A 95 -3.71 -24.20 17.80
N VAL A 96 -2.96 -24.32 16.70
CA VAL A 96 -3.52 -24.71 15.40
C VAL A 96 -4.14 -26.11 15.55
N ALA A 97 -5.43 -26.24 15.33
CA ALA A 97 -6.10 -27.53 15.40
C ALA A 97 -5.83 -28.31 14.10
N PRO A 98 -5.74 -29.66 14.12
CA PRO A 98 -5.63 -30.46 12.90
C PRO A 98 -6.77 -30.24 11.90
N SER A 99 -7.94 -29.80 12.39
CA SER A 99 -9.07 -29.37 11.55
C SER A 99 -8.77 -28.13 10.73
N ASP A 100 -7.99 -27.20 11.27
CA ASP A 100 -7.66 -25.91 10.64
C ASP A 100 -6.72 -26.14 9.46
N GLU A 101 -5.74 -27.04 9.61
CA GLU A 101 -4.80 -27.40 8.53
C GLU A 101 -5.54 -27.99 7.32
N LYS A 102 -6.47 -28.93 7.58
CA LYS A 102 -7.31 -29.51 6.52
C LYS A 102 -8.21 -28.45 5.86
N ARG A 103 -8.70 -27.49 6.64
CA ARG A 103 -9.52 -26.38 6.11
C ARG A 103 -8.68 -25.45 5.23
N ILE A 104 -7.45 -25.12 5.62
CA ILE A 104 -6.49 -24.35 4.83
C ILE A 104 -6.26 -25.02 3.46
N GLU A 105 -5.93 -26.32 3.44
CA GLU A 105 -5.71 -27.05 2.17
C GLU A 105 -6.96 -27.06 1.26
N THR A 106 -8.14 -27.17 1.87
CA THR A 106 -9.42 -27.12 1.15
C THR A 106 -9.63 -25.74 0.52
N LEU A 107 -9.43 -24.67 1.30
CA LEU A 107 -9.57 -23.28 0.84
C LEU A 107 -8.57 -22.95 -0.28
N ILE A 108 -7.31 -23.38 -0.15
CA ILE A 108 -6.30 -23.22 -1.20
C ILE A 108 -6.77 -23.88 -2.50
N SER A 109 -7.28 -25.11 -2.42
CA SER A 109 -7.76 -25.84 -3.61
C SER A 109 -8.97 -25.16 -4.26
N GLU A 110 -9.91 -24.66 -3.46
CA GLU A 110 -11.08 -23.93 -3.95
C GLU A 110 -10.68 -22.61 -4.62
N ILE A 111 -9.77 -21.84 -4.02
CA ILE A 111 -9.27 -20.57 -4.58
C ILE A 111 -8.48 -20.82 -5.87
N LYS A 112 -7.64 -21.86 -5.93
CA LYS A 112 -6.95 -22.25 -7.18
C LYS A 112 -7.93 -22.52 -8.32
N ASN A 113 -9.03 -23.21 -8.01
CA ASN A 113 -10.08 -23.44 -9.01
C ASN A 113 -10.75 -22.14 -9.45
N MET A 114 -10.94 -21.16 -8.55
CA MET A 114 -11.45 -19.83 -8.91
C MET A 114 -10.52 -19.15 -9.92
N PHE A 115 -9.21 -19.08 -9.64
CA PHE A 115 -8.22 -18.53 -10.58
C PHE A 115 -8.23 -19.23 -11.94
N ARG A 116 -8.24 -20.57 -11.95
CA ARG A 116 -8.27 -21.36 -13.20
C ARG A 116 -9.57 -21.21 -13.98
N SER A 117 -10.66 -20.85 -13.31
CA SER A 117 -11.96 -20.60 -13.94
C SER A 117 -12.13 -19.16 -14.45
N MET A 118 -11.19 -18.26 -14.17
CA MET A 118 -11.25 -16.86 -14.61
C MET A 118 -11.37 -16.79 -16.12
N GLY A 119 -12.50 -16.26 -16.58
CA GLY A 119 -12.83 -16.08 -17.99
C GLY A 119 -12.84 -14.61 -18.35
N TYR A 120 -13.99 -14.17 -18.85
CA TYR A 120 -14.26 -12.78 -19.21
C TYR A 120 -14.79 -11.93 -18.03
N GLY A 121 -14.74 -12.45 -16.80
CA GLY A 121 -15.29 -11.84 -15.59
C GLY A 121 -16.55 -12.56 -15.09
N GLU A 122 -16.61 -12.80 -13.77
CA GLU A 122 -17.78 -13.28 -13.05
C GLU A 122 -18.44 -12.12 -12.30
N THR A 123 -19.74 -11.91 -12.51
CA THR A 123 -20.47 -10.79 -11.94
C THR A 123 -21.97 -11.09 -11.81
N ASN A 124 -22.68 -10.26 -11.04
CA ASN A 124 -24.13 -10.36 -10.83
C ASN A 124 -24.93 -9.73 -11.99
N PRO A 125 -26.23 -10.07 -12.13
CA PRO A 125 -27.12 -9.43 -13.09
C PRO A 125 -27.33 -7.93 -12.81
N SER A 126 -27.37 -7.13 -13.87
CA SER A 126 -27.92 -5.77 -13.83
C SER A 126 -29.36 -5.81 -14.33
N ALA A 127 -30.32 -5.56 -13.43
CA ALA A 127 -31.73 -5.46 -13.81
C ALA A 127 -31.98 -4.28 -14.76
N TYR A 128 -31.26 -3.17 -14.57
CA TYR A 128 -31.31 -2.00 -15.46
C TYR A 128 -30.91 -2.35 -16.89
N ASP A 129 -29.74 -2.94 -17.08
CA ASP A 129 -29.22 -3.27 -18.41
C ASP A 129 -30.01 -4.40 -19.06
N THR A 130 -30.44 -5.39 -18.26
CA THR A 130 -31.31 -6.48 -18.74
C THR A 130 -32.64 -5.93 -19.25
N ALA A 131 -33.21 -4.91 -18.59
CA ALA A 131 -34.38 -4.21 -19.08
C ALA A 131 -34.14 -3.51 -20.43
N TRP A 132 -33.00 -2.85 -20.62
CA TRP A 132 -32.67 -2.24 -21.91
C TRP A 132 -32.49 -3.26 -23.04
N VAL A 133 -31.84 -4.39 -22.75
CA VAL A 133 -31.69 -5.49 -23.74
C VAL A 133 -33.04 -6.10 -24.09
N ALA A 134 -33.93 -6.26 -23.11
CA ALA A 134 -35.28 -6.76 -23.32
C ALA A 134 -36.15 -5.85 -24.18
N ARG A 135 -35.83 -4.56 -24.35
CA ARG A 135 -36.58 -3.63 -25.23
C ARG A 135 -36.34 -3.89 -26.72
N ILE A 136 -35.28 -4.60 -27.09
CA ILE A 136 -34.89 -4.75 -28.49
C ILE A 136 -35.97 -5.54 -29.25
N PRO A 137 -36.59 -4.97 -30.29
CA PRO A 137 -37.56 -5.69 -31.11
C PRO A 137 -36.87 -6.74 -31.98
N ALA A 138 -37.58 -7.81 -32.30
CA ALA A 138 -37.04 -8.89 -33.12
C ALA A 138 -36.59 -8.39 -34.50
N VAL A 139 -35.40 -8.82 -34.92
CA VAL A 139 -34.79 -8.41 -36.20
C VAL A 139 -35.57 -8.94 -37.41
N ASP A 140 -36.38 -9.99 -37.21
CA ASP A 140 -37.29 -10.53 -38.23
C ASP A 140 -38.57 -9.69 -38.44
N GLY A 141 -38.75 -8.62 -37.66
CA GLY A 141 -39.90 -7.72 -37.72
C GLY A 141 -41.15 -8.25 -36.99
N SER A 142 -41.04 -9.35 -36.25
CA SER A 142 -42.14 -9.81 -35.38
C SER A 142 -42.34 -8.87 -34.19
N GLU A 143 -43.58 -8.75 -33.71
CA GLU A 143 -43.94 -7.98 -32.50
C GLU A 143 -43.54 -8.73 -31.22
N LYS A 144 -42.28 -9.17 -31.17
CA LYS A 144 -41.69 -9.90 -30.04
C LYS A 144 -40.32 -9.32 -29.69
N PRO A 145 -39.84 -9.49 -28.45
CA PRO A 145 -38.48 -9.16 -28.11
C PRO A 145 -37.50 -10.06 -28.86
N GLN A 146 -36.37 -9.48 -29.32
CA GLN A 146 -35.26 -10.23 -29.91
C GLN A 146 -34.65 -11.24 -28.93
N PHE A 147 -34.71 -10.93 -27.63
CA PHE A 147 -34.18 -11.76 -26.53
C PHE A 147 -35.29 -12.05 -25.50
N PRO A 148 -36.25 -12.96 -25.79
CA PRO A 148 -37.36 -13.28 -24.90
C PRO A 148 -36.93 -13.70 -23.48
N GLU A 149 -35.78 -14.36 -23.37
CA GLU A 149 -35.19 -14.82 -22.12
C GLU A 149 -34.93 -13.68 -21.12
N THR A 150 -34.59 -12.49 -21.61
CA THR A 150 -34.35 -11.31 -20.76
C THR A 150 -35.65 -10.74 -20.18
N LEU A 151 -36.74 -10.78 -20.97
CA LEU A 151 -38.05 -10.37 -20.51
C LEU A 151 -38.59 -11.33 -19.43
N GLU A 152 -38.37 -12.64 -19.62
CA GLU A 152 -38.72 -13.66 -18.63
C GLU A 152 -37.91 -13.48 -17.33
N TRP A 153 -36.61 -13.17 -17.43
CA TRP A 153 -35.78 -12.88 -16.26
C TRP A 153 -36.35 -11.71 -15.44
N ILE A 154 -36.77 -10.61 -16.09
CA ILE A 154 -37.35 -9.46 -15.40
C ILE A 154 -38.63 -9.86 -14.65
N LEU A 155 -39.51 -10.66 -15.28
CA LEU A 155 -40.76 -11.11 -14.67
C LEU A 155 -40.54 -11.96 -13.42
N GLN A 156 -39.48 -12.77 -13.39
CA GLN A 156 -39.18 -13.73 -12.33
C GLN A 156 -38.30 -13.16 -11.20
N ASN A 157 -37.60 -12.05 -11.41
CA ASN A 157 -36.59 -11.51 -10.48
C ASN A 157 -36.99 -10.17 -9.83
N GLN A 158 -38.29 -9.89 -9.69
CA GLN A 158 -38.75 -8.77 -8.87
C GLN A 158 -38.54 -9.08 -7.38
N LEU A 159 -37.97 -8.13 -6.63
CA LEU A 159 -37.75 -8.25 -5.19
C LEU A 159 -39.07 -8.16 -4.41
N LYS A 160 -39.04 -8.58 -3.14
CA LYS A 160 -40.23 -8.65 -2.27
C LYS A 160 -40.89 -7.30 -2.02
N ASP A 161 -40.12 -6.22 -2.05
CA ASP A 161 -40.60 -4.84 -1.89
C ASP A 161 -41.16 -4.24 -3.18
N GLY A 162 -41.15 -4.98 -4.30
CA GLY A 162 -41.59 -4.52 -5.61
C GLY A 162 -40.49 -3.89 -6.46
N SER A 163 -39.27 -3.73 -5.93
CA SER A 163 -38.14 -3.19 -6.68
C SER A 163 -37.41 -4.25 -7.52
N TRP A 164 -36.53 -3.78 -8.40
CA TRP A 164 -35.45 -4.58 -8.97
C TRP A 164 -34.10 -3.95 -8.60
N GLY A 165 -33.07 -4.77 -8.49
CA GLY A 165 -31.71 -4.36 -8.14
C GLY A 165 -30.98 -5.48 -7.41
N GLU A 166 -29.83 -5.18 -6.82
CA GLU A 166 -29.07 -6.15 -6.03
C GLU A 166 -29.82 -6.47 -4.71
N GLU A 167 -30.00 -7.75 -4.39
CA GLU A 167 -30.70 -8.21 -3.18
C GLU A 167 -29.83 -8.04 -1.93
N PHE A 168 -28.51 -8.26 -2.05
CA PHE A 168 -27.59 -8.24 -0.91
C PHE A 168 -27.40 -6.86 -0.28
N TYR A 169 -27.56 -5.79 -1.06
CA TYR A 169 -27.38 -4.41 -0.61
C TYR A 169 -28.51 -3.52 -1.09
N PHE A 170 -28.97 -2.61 -0.24
CA PHE A 170 -29.98 -1.61 -0.60
C PHE A 170 -29.34 -0.25 -0.82
N LEU A 171 -29.42 0.25 -2.04
CA LEU A 171 -29.08 1.63 -2.40
C LEU A 171 -30.27 2.23 -3.14
N ALA A 172 -30.89 3.29 -2.62
CA ALA A 172 -32.12 3.80 -3.22
C ALA A 172 -31.94 4.21 -4.69
N TYR A 173 -30.83 4.86 -5.03
CA TYR A 173 -30.54 5.28 -6.40
C TYR A 173 -30.46 4.10 -7.38
N ASP A 174 -29.87 2.97 -6.96
CA ASP A 174 -29.84 1.74 -7.75
C ASP A 174 -31.25 1.16 -7.94
N ARG A 175 -32.00 1.02 -6.84
CA ARG A 175 -33.34 0.42 -6.85
C ARG A 175 -34.32 1.21 -7.70
N ILE A 176 -34.35 2.54 -7.57
CA ILE A 176 -35.27 3.36 -8.39
C ILE A 176 -34.88 3.34 -9.88
N LEU A 177 -33.58 3.28 -10.18
CA LEU A 177 -33.08 3.26 -11.55
C LEU A 177 -33.47 1.95 -12.25
N ALA A 178 -33.14 0.82 -11.62
CA ALA A 178 -33.46 -0.51 -12.13
C ALA A 178 -34.98 -0.74 -12.21
N THR A 179 -35.72 -0.38 -11.16
CA THR A 179 -37.19 -0.53 -11.14
C THR A 179 -37.84 0.27 -12.25
N LEU A 180 -37.43 1.53 -12.47
CA LEU A 180 -37.97 2.37 -13.53
C LEU A 180 -37.70 1.77 -14.92
N ALA A 181 -36.50 1.25 -15.16
CA ALA A 181 -36.17 0.60 -16.42
C ALA A 181 -37.02 -0.67 -16.68
N CYS A 182 -37.22 -1.50 -15.66
CA CYS A 182 -38.03 -2.71 -15.72
C CYS A 182 -39.51 -2.40 -15.98
N ILE A 183 -40.13 -1.48 -15.23
CA ILE A 183 -41.56 -1.14 -15.43
C ILE A 183 -41.81 -0.57 -16.83
N ILE A 184 -40.92 0.28 -17.36
CA ILE A 184 -41.03 0.81 -18.73
C ILE A 184 -41.00 -0.34 -19.74
N THR A 185 -40.05 -1.27 -19.57
CA THR A 185 -39.86 -2.38 -20.51
C THR A 185 -41.05 -3.36 -20.51
N LEU A 186 -41.55 -3.72 -19.32
CA LEU A 186 -42.75 -4.54 -19.17
C LEU A 186 -43.99 -3.85 -19.79
N THR A 187 -44.09 -2.53 -19.65
CA THR A 187 -45.17 -1.73 -20.25
C THR A 187 -45.09 -1.71 -21.78
N ILE A 188 -43.89 -1.56 -22.36
CA ILE A 188 -43.67 -1.59 -23.81
C ILE A 188 -44.16 -2.90 -24.42
N TRP A 189 -43.92 -4.02 -23.74
CA TRP A 189 -44.33 -5.36 -24.18
C TRP A 189 -45.71 -5.80 -23.68
N GLN A 190 -46.44 -4.94 -22.97
CA GLN A 190 -47.79 -5.21 -22.44
C GLN A 190 -47.86 -6.54 -21.66
N THR A 191 -46.89 -6.77 -20.76
CA THR A 191 -46.80 -7.97 -19.94
C THR A 191 -46.45 -7.65 -18.49
N GLY A 192 -46.72 -8.58 -17.58
CA GLY A 192 -46.33 -8.44 -16.18
C GLY A 192 -47.07 -7.35 -15.39
N ASP A 193 -48.36 -7.14 -15.66
CA ASP A 193 -49.18 -6.08 -15.01
C ASP A 193 -49.05 -6.07 -13.48
N THR A 194 -49.00 -7.25 -12.86
CA THR A 194 -48.80 -7.39 -11.41
C THR A 194 -47.44 -6.88 -10.95
N GLN A 195 -46.39 -7.15 -11.70
CA GLN A 195 -45.04 -6.69 -11.42
C GLN A 195 -44.93 -5.18 -11.65
N VAL A 196 -45.54 -4.66 -12.73
CA VAL A 196 -45.59 -3.22 -13.04
C VAL A 196 -46.25 -2.45 -11.90
N GLN A 197 -47.42 -2.90 -11.42
CA GLN A 197 -48.14 -2.23 -10.34
C GLN A 197 -47.30 -2.18 -9.05
N LYS A 198 -46.68 -3.29 -8.66
CA LYS A 198 -45.78 -3.34 -7.50
C LYS A 198 -44.56 -2.42 -7.66
N GLY A 199 -43.98 -2.37 -8.86
CA GLY A 199 -42.85 -1.49 -9.17
C GLY A 199 -43.21 -0.02 -9.08
N ILE A 200 -44.40 0.37 -9.54
CA ILE A 200 -44.92 1.74 -9.40
C ILE A 200 -45.14 2.10 -7.92
N GLU A 201 -45.70 1.19 -7.13
CA GLU A 201 -45.91 1.39 -5.69
C GLU A 201 -44.59 1.56 -4.93
N PHE A 202 -43.59 0.71 -5.23
CA PHE A 202 -42.25 0.87 -4.70
C PHE A 202 -41.66 2.23 -5.10
N PHE A 203 -41.71 2.57 -6.39
CA PHE A 203 -41.13 3.81 -6.92
C PHE A 203 -41.73 5.05 -6.24
N LYS A 204 -43.05 5.11 -6.11
CA LYS A 204 -43.74 6.21 -5.40
C LYS A 204 -43.27 6.33 -3.96
N THR A 205 -43.16 5.21 -3.27
CA THR A 205 -42.75 5.17 -1.86
C THR A 205 -41.30 5.62 -1.69
N GLN A 206 -40.39 5.12 -2.53
CA GLN A 206 -38.96 5.43 -2.41
C GLN A 206 -38.62 6.83 -2.93
N ALA A 207 -39.23 7.28 -4.02
CA ALA A 207 -39.02 8.63 -4.55
C ALA A 207 -39.42 9.72 -3.54
N GLY A 208 -40.42 9.45 -2.68
CA GLY A 208 -40.80 10.36 -1.60
C GLY A 208 -39.80 10.45 -0.44
N LYS A 209 -38.87 9.49 -0.31
CA LYS A 209 -37.88 9.39 0.78
C LYS A 209 -36.46 9.79 0.36
N ILE A 210 -36.23 9.98 -0.93
CA ILE A 210 -34.87 10.15 -1.47
C ILE A 210 -34.17 11.43 -1.01
N GLU A 211 -34.92 12.46 -0.59
CA GLU A 211 -34.34 13.67 0.03
C GLU A 211 -33.70 13.37 1.39
N GLU A 212 -34.15 12.33 2.09
CA GLU A 212 -33.54 11.84 3.33
C GLU A 212 -32.26 11.03 3.07
N GLU A 213 -31.99 10.67 1.80
CA GLU A 213 -30.83 9.90 1.33
C GLU A 213 -29.92 10.73 0.41
N ALA A 214 -29.91 12.06 0.57
CA ALA A 214 -29.13 12.98 -0.25
C ALA A 214 -27.61 12.71 -0.21
N ASP A 215 -27.13 12.09 0.88
CA ASP A 215 -25.72 11.75 1.11
C ASP A 215 -25.30 10.39 0.49
N SER A 216 -26.25 9.58 0.00
CA SER A 216 -25.95 8.29 -0.63
C SER A 216 -25.19 8.45 -1.95
N HIS A 217 -24.26 7.55 -2.24
CA HIS A 217 -23.47 7.56 -3.47
C HIS A 217 -24.38 7.33 -4.69
N ARG A 218 -24.20 8.14 -5.74
CA ARG A 218 -25.01 8.04 -6.97
C ARG A 218 -24.34 7.11 -7.99
N PRO A 219 -25.11 6.22 -8.65
CA PRO A 219 -24.60 5.40 -9.75
C PRO A 219 -24.08 6.24 -10.92
N SER A 220 -23.17 5.66 -11.68
CA SER A 220 -22.53 6.29 -12.83
C SER A 220 -23.56 6.71 -13.87
N GLY A 221 -23.61 8.00 -14.17
CA GLY A 221 -24.52 8.56 -15.18
C GLY A 221 -25.97 8.73 -14.70
N PHE A 222 -26.27 8.54 -13.41
CA PHE A 222 -27.63 8.64 -12.87
C PHE A 222 -28.32 9.96 -13.23
N GLU A 223 -27.64 11.11 -13.13
CA GLU A 223 -28.21 12.42 -13.50
C GLU A 223 -28.54 12.55 -14.99
N ILE A 224 -28.01 11.67 -15.84
CA ILE A 224 -28.25 11.67 -17.29
C ILE A 224 -29.37 10.70 -17.64
N VAL A 225 -29.28 9.46 -17.15
CA VAL A 225 -30.17 8.37 -17.57
C VAL A 225 -31.51 8.39 -16.87
N PHE A 226 -31.55 8.77 -15.59
CA PHE A 226 -32.77 8.73 -14.80
C PHE A 226 -33.84 9.73 -15.29
N PRO A 227 -33.51 11.02 -15.53
CA PRO A 227 -34.52 11.96 -16.04
C PRO A 227 -34.98 11.63 -17.46
N ALA A 228 -34.11 11.04 -18.28
CA ALA A 228 -34.47 10.59 -19.63
C ALA A 228 -35.54 9.48 -19.59
N MET A 229 -35.37 8.49 -18.71
CA MET A 229 -36.37 7.43 -18.51
C MET A 229 -37.66 7.95 -17.87
N LEU A 230 -37.60 8.96 -16.99
CA LEU A 230 -38.81 9.58 -16.45
C LEU A 230 -39.65 10.26 -17.54
N LYS A 231 -39.00 10.90 -18.52
CA LYS A 231 -39.68 11.48 -19.68
C LYS A 231 -40.36 10.39 -20.54
N GLU A 232 -39.69 9.25 -20.73
CA GLU A 232 -40.25 8.09 -21.42
C GLU A 232 -41.44 7.48 -20.66
N ALA A 233 -41.31 7.29 -19.35
CA ALA A 233 -42.40 6.82 -18.50
C ALA A 233 -43.64 7.73 -18.55
N LYS A 234 -43.43 9.05 -18.57
CA LYS A 234 -44.51 10.04 -18.73
C LYS A 234 -45.19 9.92 -20.09
N ALA A 235 -44.43 9.67 -21.16
CA ALA A 235 -44.98 9.45 -22.49
C ALA A 235 -45.80 8.16 -22.62
N LEU A 236 -45.44 7.13 -21.84
CA LEU A 236 -46.18 5.86 -21.73
C LEU A 236 -47.41 5.94 -20.80
N GLY A 237 -47.63 7.08 -20.14
CA GLY A 237 -48.79 7.27 -19.25
C GLY A 237 -48.66 6.57 -17.90
N LEU A 238 -47.44 6.25 -17.44
CA LEU A 238 -47.22 5.67 -16.12
C LEU A 238 -47.53 6.68 -15.01
N ASP A 239 -48.28 6.26 -13.99
CA ASP A 239 -48.65 7.10 -12.85
C ASP A 239 -47.48 7.18 -11.85
N LEU A 240 -46.51 8.06 -12.10
CA LEU A 240 -45.35 8.31 -11.24
C LEU A 240 -45.39 9.75 -10.68
N PRO A 241 -44.73 10.03 -9.54
CA PRO A 241 -44.80 11.33 -8.88
C PRO A 241 -43.83 12.35 -9.53
N TYR A 242 -44.07 12.71 -10.79
CA TYR A 242 -43.18 13.57 -11.60
C TYR A 242 -42.92 14.96 -11.02
N GLU A 243 -43.82 15.46 -10.17
CA GLU A 243 -43.77 16.80 -9.59
C GLU A 243 -42.98 16.86 -8.27
N LEU A 244 -42.33 15.77 -7.86
CA LEU A 244 -41.48 15.79 -6.67
C LEU A 244 -40.29 16.74 -6.86
N PRO A 245 -39.91 17.53 -5.83
CA PRO A 245 -38.82 18.51 -5.94
C PRO A 245 -37.49 17.88 -6.39
N PHE A 246 -37.13 16.71 -5.84
CA PHE A 246 -35.96 15.96 -6.27
C PHE A 246 -35.95 15.66 -7.79
N ILE A 247 -37.10 15.25 -8.36
CA ILE A 247 -37.22 14.91 -9.79
C ILE A 247 -37.06 16.17 -10.66
N GLN A 248 -37.64 17.29 -10.24
CA GLN A 248 -37.47 18.56 -10.94
C GLN A 248 -36.00 19.02 -10.90
N GLN A 249 -35.38 18.97 -9.73
CA GLN A 249 -33.98 19.36 -9.55
C GLN A 249 -33.01 18.49 -10.37
N ILE A 250 -33.20 17.16 -10.42
CA ILE A 250 -32.31 16.29 -11.20
C ILE A 250 -32.51 16.49 -12.70
N THR A 251 -33.73 16.81 -13.14
CA THR A 251 -34.02 17.15 -14.54
C THR A 251 -33.35 18.48 -14.92
N GLU A 252 -33.42 19.50 -14.07
CA GLU A 252 -32.69 20.76 -14.27
C GLU A 252 -31.18 20.55 -14.29
N LYS A 253 -30.64 19.73 -13.39
CA LYS A 253 -29.22 19.36 -13.39
C LYS A 253 -28.80 18.67 -14.68
N ARG A 254 -29.65 17.79 -15.24
CA ARG A 254 -29.41 17.15 -16.54
C ARG A 254 -29.29 18.20 -17.64
N GLU A 255 -30.29 19.07 -17.79
CA GLU A 255 -30.29 20.09 -18.84
C GLU A 255 -29.09 21.03 -18.73
N ALA A 256 -28.75 21.47 -17.50
CA ALA A 256 -27.55 22.27 -17.26
C ALA A 256 -26.25 21.52 -17.63
N LYS A 257 -26.18 20.21 -17.36
CA LYS A 257 -25.02 19.37 -17.73
C LYS A 257 -24.92 19.22 -19.26
N LEU A 258 -26.04 19.00 -19.95
CA LEU A 258 -26.07 18.86 -21.41
C LEU A 258 -25.67 20.16 -22.12
N GLN A 259 -26.10 21.32 -21.62
CA GLN A 259 -25.70 22.62 -22.17
C GLN A 259 -24.21 22.92 -22.02
N ARG A 260 -23.54 22.32 -21.03
CA ARG A 260 -22.10 22.47 -20.79
C ARG A 260 -21.24 21.52 -21.62
N LEU A 261 -21.83 20.51 -22.27
CA LEU A 261 -21.07 19.56 -23.08
C LEU A 261 -20.65 20.20 -24.40
N PRO A 262 -19.34 20.27 -24.70
CA PRO A 262 -18.88 20.72 -26.01
C PRO A 262 -19.36 19.72 -27.07
N PRO A 263 -20.13 20.15 -28.10
CA PRO A 263 -20.66 19.24 -29.11
C PRO A 263 -19.57 18.45 -29.85
N ASP A 264 -18.39 19.05 -30.03
CA ASP A 264 -17.28 18.46 -30.76
C ASP A 264 -16.55 17.37 -29.96
N LEU A 265 -16.51 17.49 -28.63
CA LEU A 265 -15.80 16.55 -27.75
C LEU A 265 -16.49 15.18 -27.70
N LEU A 266 -17.82 15.14 -27.83
CA LEU A 266 -18.62 13.91 -27.81
C LEU A 266 -18.29 12.96 -28.98
N TYR A 267 -17.82 13.50 -30.10
CA TYR A 267 -17.57 12.74 -31.34
C TYR A 267 -16.09 12.64 -31.71
N ALA A 268 -15.22 13.44 -31.10
CA ALA A 268 -13.79 13.48 -31.41
C ALA A 268 -13.02 12.34 -30.74
N LEU A 269 -13.33 12.04 -29.49
CA LEU A 269 -12.64 11.03 -28.69
C LEU A 269 -13.66 10.20 -27.89
N PRO A 270 -13.40 8.89 -27.66
CA PRO A 270 -14.21 8.10 -26.76
C PRO A 270 -14.15 8.69 -25.33
N THR A 271 -15.31 8.86 -24.69
CA THR A 271 -15.43 9.40 -23.32
C THR A 271 -16.38 8.54 -22.50
N THR A 272 -16.39 8.68 -21.17
CA THR A 272 -17.34 7.97 -20.28
C THR A 272 -18.82 8.23 -20.61
N LEU A 273 -19.16 9.26 -21.39
CA LEU A 273 -20.53 9.47 -21.87
C LEU A 273 -21.00 8.33 -22.79
N LEU A 274 -20.09 7.63 -23.46
CA LEU A 274 -20.40 6.42 -24.23
C LEU A 274 -21.00 5.31 -23.36
N TYR A 275 -20.74 5.34 -22.04
CA TYR A 275 -21.32 4.41 -21.09
C TYR A 275 -22.82 4.63 -20.88
N SER A 276 -23.35 5.81 -21.22
CA SER A 276 -24.72 6.25 -20.86
C SER A 276 -25.49 6.86 -22.04
N LEU A 277 -25.26 6.37 -23.28
CA LEU A 277 -25.89 6.91 -24.49
C LEU A 277 -27.41 6.75 -24.50
N GLU A 278 -27.93 5.75 -23.79
CA GLU A 278 -29.36 5.52 -23.60
C GLU A 278 -30.08 6.71 -22.93
N GLY A 279 -29.35 7.51 -22.15
CA GLY A 279 -29.85 8.75 -21.54
C GLY A 279 -29.66 10.01 -22.41
N LEU A 280 -28.95 9.90 -23.54
CA LEU A 280 -28.56 11.03 -24.40
C LEU A 280 -29.19 10.97 -25.80
N GLN A 281 -30.19 10.11 -26.00
CA GLN A 281 -30.77 9.83 -27.32
C GLN A 281 -31.28 11.05 -28.10
N GLU A 282 -31.61 12.15 -27.42
CA GLU A 282 -32.17 13.36 -28.01
C GLU A 282 -31.11 14.28 -28.64
N ILE A 283 -29.84 14.13 -28.26
CA ILE A 283 -28.75 15.03 -28.67
C ILE A 283 -27.63 14.33 -29.46
N VAL A 284 -27.63 12.99 -29.48
CA VAL A 284 -26.59 12.20 -30.12
C VAL A 284 -26.85 12.08 -31.63
N ASP A 285 -25.83 12.40 -32.41
CA ASP A 285 -25.71 12.05 -33.82
C ASP A 285 -25.22 10.60 -33.93
N TRP A 286 -26.15 9.70 -34.25
CA TRP A 286 -25.89 8.26 -34.31
C TRP A 286 -24.88 7.87 -35.39
N GLU A 287 -24.73 8.63 -36.48
CA GLU A 287 -23.73 8.30 -37.50
C GLU A 287 -22.32 8.62 -37.01
N LYS A 288 -22.17 9.72 -36.27
CA LYS A 288 -20.88 10.10 -35.70
C LYS A 288 -20.47 9.22 -34.52
N ILE A 289 -21.42 8.86 -33.65
CA ILE A 289 -21.11 8.07 -32.44
C ILE A 289 -20.59 6.66 -32.80
N MET A 290 -21.02 6.10 -33.93
CA MET A 290 -20.55 4.80 -34.41
C MET A 290 -19.05 4.77 -34.72
N LYS A 291 -18.40 5.93 -34.93
CA LYS A 291 -16.94 6.01 -35.11
C LYS A 291 -16.17 5.71 -33.83
N LEU A 292 -16.83 5.82 -32.68
CA LEU A 292 -16.24 5.62 -31.34
C LEU A 292 -16.61 4.26 -30.73
N GLN A 293 -17.21 3.36 -31.52
CA GLN A 293 -17.59 2.01 -31.09
C GLN A 293 -16.34 1.20 -30.71
N SER A 294 -16.44 0.43 -29.63
CA SER A 294 -15.41 -0.53 -29.22
C SER A 294 -15.21 -1.62 -30.29
N LYS A 295 -14.04 -2.28 -30.30
CA LYS A 295 -13.74 -3.32 -31.30
C LYS A 295 -14.70 -4.52 -31.21
N ASP A 296 -15.16 -4.84 -30.01
CA ASP A 296 -16.12 -5.91 -29.72
C ASP A 296 -17.57 -5.57 -30.10
N GLY A 297 -17.83 -4.33 -30.56
CA GLY A 297 -19.16 -3.85 -30.93
C GLY A 297 -19.93 -3.15 -29.81
N SER A 298 -19.37 -3.08 -28.60
CA SER A 298 -19.98 -2.38 -27.48
C SER A 298 -19.82 -0.85 -27.56
N SER A 299 -20.64 -0.15 -26.78
CA SER A 299 -20.43 1.25 -26.42
C SER A 299 -19.86 1.31 -25.00
N LEU A 300 -18.53 1.37 -24.89
CA LEU A 300 -17.79 1.37 -23.63
C LEU A 300 -18.22 0.23 -22.69
N SER A 301 -18.33 -1.00 -23.22
CA SER A 301 -18.72 -2.22 -22.51
C SER A 301 -20.13 -2.28 -21.90
N SER A 302 -20.95 -1.22 -21.99
CA SER A 302 -22.31 -1.21 -21.42
C SER A 302 -23.33 -1.90 -22.33
N PRO A 303 -24.06 -2.93 -21.85
CA PRO A 303 -25.16 -3.51 -22.61
C PRO A 303 -26.33 -2.55 -22.82
N ALA A 304 -26.70 -1.72 -21.83
CA ALA A 304 -27.78 -0.74 -22.01
C ALA A 304 -27.47 0.29 -23.11
N SER A 305 -26.28 0.88 -23.07
CA SER A 305 -25.84 1.85 -24.08
C SER A 305 -25.78 1.21 -25.47
N THR A 306 -25.27 -0.02 -25.55
CA THR A 306 -25.18 -0.79 -26.81
C THR A 306 -26.56 -1.15 -27.36
N ALA A 307 -27.52 -1.53 -26.50
CA ALA A 307 -28.91 -1.79 -26.86
C ALA A 307 -29.60 -0.54 -27.42
N ALA A 308 -29.39 0.62 -26.78
CA ALA A 308 -29.92 1.90 -27.27
C ALA A 308 -29.36 2.26 -28.66
N VAL A 309 -28.05 2.10 -28.87
CA VAL A 309 -27.42 2.32 -30.19
C VAL A 309 -27.98 1.33 -31.23
N PHE A 310 -28.15 0.05 -30.87
CA PHE A 310 -28.69 -0.95 -31.78
C PHE A 310 -30.12 -0.61 -32.23
N MET A 311 -31.01 -0.25 -31.30
CA MET A 311 -32.40 0.10 -31.62
C MET A 311 -32.51 1.31 -32.55
N ARG A 312 -31.50 2.20 -32.56
CA ARG A 312 -31.49 3.41 -33.40
C ARG A 312 -30.79 3.21 -34.75
N THR A 313 -29.81 2.32 -34.82
CA THR A 313 -28.93 2.18 -36.00
C THR A 313 -29.06 0.85 -36.74
N GLY A 314 -29.56 -0.20 -36.08
CA GLY A 314 -29.55 -1.57 -36.59
C GLY A 314 -28.14 -2.15 -36.78
N ASN A 315 -27.12 -1.59 -36.11
CA ASN A 315 -25.73 -2.00 -36.32
C ASN A 315 -25.49 -3.46 -35.89
N LYS A 316 -24.93 -4.27 -36.80
CA LYS A 316 -24.72 -5.72 -36.56
C LYS A 316 -23.73 -6.01 -35.43
N LYS A 317 -22.68 -5.20 -35.27
CA LYS A 317 -21.69 -5.41 -34.20
C LYS A 317 -22.27 -5.21 -32.81
N CYS A 318 -23.20 -4.27 -32.65
CA CYS A 318 -23.93 -4.12 -31.38
C CYS A 318 -24.70 -5.40 -31.05
N LEU A 319 -25.35 -6.01 -32.04
CA LEU A 319 -26.07 -7.26 -31.84
C LEU A 319 -25.12 -8.43 -31.55
N GLU A 320 -23.96 -8.49 -32.20
CA GLU A 320 -22.91 -9.49 -31.92
C GLU A 320 -22.42 -9.39 -30.47
N PHE A 321 -22.19 -8.17 -29.97
CA PHE A 321 -21.82 -7.94 -28.57
C PHE A 321 -22.91 -8.43 -27.60
N LEU A 322 -24.17 -8.06 -27.81
CA LEU A 322 -25.26 -8.48 -26.93
C LEU A 322 -25.44 -10.01 -26.90
N ASN A 323 -25.31 -10.67 -28.05
CA ASN A 323 -25.28 -12.12 -28.13
C ASN A 323 -24.06 -12.72 -27.42
N PHE A 324 -22.89 -12.08 -27.49
CA PHE A 324 -21.69 -12.50 -26.77
C PHE A 324 -21.92 -12.49 -25.25
N VAL A 325 -22.55 -11.43 -24.71
CA VAL A 325 -22.89 -11.34 -23.28
C VAL A 325 -23.93 -12.40 -22.90
N LEU A 326 -25.04 -12.49 -23.63
CA LEU A 326 -26.10 -13.48 -23.35
C LEU A 326 -25.62 -14.93 -23.49
N LYS A 327 -24.65 -15.21 -24.36
CA LYS A 327 -24.03 -16.54 -24.46
C LYS A 327 -23.34 -16.95 -23.15
N LYS A 328 -22.83 -16.00 -22.37
CA LYS A 328 -22.18 -16.25 -21.07
C LYS A 328 -23.20 -16.33 -19.93
N PHE A 329 -24.13 -15.37 -19.86
CA PHE A 329 -25.05 -15.21 -18.72
C PHE A 329 -26.43 -15.86 -18.90
N GLY A 330 -26.73 -16.33 -20.11
CA GLY A 330 -27.98 -16.99 -20.45
C GLY A 330 -29.12 -16.01 -20.67
N ASN A 331 -29.78 -15.57 -19.58
CA ASN A 331 -31.04 -14.83 -19.62
C ASN A 331 -30.97 -13.41 -19.05
N HIS A 332 -29.79 -12.92 -18.69
CA HIS A 332 -29.58 -11.58 -18.16
C HIS A 332 -28.25 -11.03 -18.63
N VAL A 333 -27.99 -9.75 -18.34
CA VAL A 333 -26.72 -9.10 -18.63
C VAL A 333 -26.24 -8.30 -17.41
N PRO A 334 -24.93 -8.15 -17.20
CA PRO A 334 -24.39 -7.24 -16.19
C PRO A 334 -24.41 -5.78 -16.67
N CYS A 335 -23.97 -4.84 -15.83
CA CYS A 335 -23.92 -3.43 -16.22
C CYS A 335 -22.77 -3.06 -17.17
N HIS A 336 -21.72 -3.88 -17.19
CA HIS A 336 -20.59 -3.78 -18.12
C HIS A 336 -19.93 -5.14 -18.33
N TYR A 337 -19.46 -5.40 -19.54
CA TYR A 337 -18.79 -6.65 -19.90
C TYR A 337 -17.90 -6.49 -21.14
N PRO A 338 -16.74 -7.17 -21.23
CA PRO A 338 -16.12 -8.04 -20.23
C PRO A 338 -15.43 -7.28 -19.07
N LEU A 339 -14.87 -8.02 -18.12
CA LEU A 339 -14.17 -7.54 -16.92
C LEU A 339 -12.86 -8.30 -16.69
N ASP A 340 -12.23 -8.75 -17.78
CA ASP A 340 -11.15 -9.73 -17.73
C ASP A 340 -9.84 -9.21 -17.16
N LEU A 341 -9.50 -7.93 -17.41
CA LEU A 341 -8.29 -7.31 -16.86
C LEU A 341 -8.50 -6.93 -15.40
N PHE A 342 -9.63 -6.26 -15.12
CA PHE A 342 -10.02 -5.82 -13.80
C PHE A 342 -10.09 -6.98 -12.78
N GLU A 343 -10.81 -8.06 -13.11
CA GLU A 343 -10.97 -9.22 -12.22
C GLU A 343 -9.62 -9.86 -11.87
N ARG A 344 -8.73 -10.01 -12.86
CA ARG A 344 -7.41 -10.63 -12.66
C ARG A 344 -6.50 -9.77 -11.80
N LEU A 345 -6.42 -8.47 -12.08
CA LEU A 345 -5.58 -7.55 -11.33
C LEU A 345 -6.03 -7.45 -9.87
N TRP A 346 -7.34 -7.31 -9.62
CA TRP A 346 -7.88 -7.24 -8.27
C TRP A 346 -7.77 -8.55 -7.49
N ALA A 347 -7.95 -9.69 -8.16
CA ALA A 347 -7.77 -10.98 -7.49
C ALA A 347 -6.31 -11.18 -7.06
N VAL A 348 -5.34 -10.80 -7.91
CA VAL A 348 -3.92 -10.81 -7.56
C VAL A 348 -3.61 -9.83 -6.43
N ASP A 349 -4.07 -8.57 -6.52
CA ASP A 349 -3.86 -7.58 -5.45
C ASP A 349 -4.44 -8.06 -4.11
N THR A 350 -5.62 -8.68 -4.15
CA THR A 350 -6.30 -9.17 -2.94
C THR A 350 -5.52 -10.27 -2.25
N VAL A 351 -5.02 -11.27 -3.00
CA VAL A 351 -4.24 -12.37 -2.38
C VAL A 351 -2.87 -11.92 -1.88
N GLU A 352 -2.24 -10.95 -2.55
CA GLU A 352 -0.97 -10.35 -2.10
C GLU A 352 -1.16 -9.51 -0.84
N ARG A 353 -2.15 -8.62 -0.82
CA ARG A 353 -2.44 -7.77 0.34
C ARG A 353 -2.95 -8.57 1.53
N LEU A 354 -3.65 -9.69 1.31
CA LEU A 354 -4.01 -10.63 2.39
C LEU A 354 -2.84 -11.52 2.81
N GLY A 355 -1.74 -11.52 2.04
CA GLY A 355 -0.52 -12.22 2.37
C GLY A 355 -0.60 -13.74 2.25
N ILE A 356 -1.43 -14.22 1.32
CA ILE A 356 -1.67 -15.65 1.02
C ILE A 356 -1.21 -16.03 -0.39
N ASP A 357 -0.60 -15.10 -1.11
CA ASP A 357 -0.08 -15.22 -2.48
C ASP A 357 0.94 -16.36 -2.67
N HIS A 358 1.71 -16.69 -1.63
CA HIS A 358 2.70 -17.76 -1.68
C HIS A 358 2.10 -19.15 -2.00
N HIS A 359 0.79 -19.34 -1.79
CA HIS A 359 0.06 -20.55 -2.17
C HIS A 359 -0.34 -20.61 -3.66
N PHE A 360 -0.31 -19.47 -4.36
CA PHE A 360 -0.92 -19.25 -5.68
C PHE A 360 0.08 -18.75 -6.75
N LYS A 361 1.38 -19.01 -6.59
CA LYS A 361 2.44 -18.48 -7.48
C LYS A 361 2.21 -18.79 -8.97
N GLU A 362 1.74 -20.00 -9.30
CA GLU A 362 1.44 -20.39 -10.69
C GLU A 362 0.21 -19.65 -11.22
N GLU A 363 -0.87 -19.64 -10.42
CA GLU A 363 -2.12 -18.98 -10.79
C GLU A 363 -1.96 -17.46 -10.97
N ILE A 364 -1.17 -16.81 -10.11
CA ILE A 364 -0.83 -15.38 -10.22
C ILE A 364 -0.06 -15.12 -11.52
N LYS A 365 0.92 -15.96 -11.84
CA LYS A 365 1.71 -15.82 -13.06
C LYS A 365 0.82 -15.89 -14.30
N ASP A 366 -0.05 -16.90 -14.39
CA ASP A 366 -0.95 -17.08 -15.53
C ASP A 366 -1.91 -15.88 -15.70
N ALA A 367 -2.42 -15.34 -14.59
CA ALA A 367 -3.27 -14.15 -14.60
C ALA A 367 -2.52 -12.90 -15.11
N LEU A 368 -1.28 -12.70 -14.65
CA LEU A 368 -0.45 -11.55 -15.05
C LEU A 368 0.08 -11.67 -16.48
N ASP A 369 0.41 -12.88 -16.95
CA ASP A 369 0.79 -13.13 -18.35
C ASP A 369 -0.36 -12.73 -19.29
N TYR A 370 -1.62 -13.03 -18.91
CA TYR A 370 -2.80 -12.59 -19.65
C TYR A 370 -2.94 -11.06 -19.67
N VAL A 371 -2.80 -10.40 -18.51
CA VAL A 371 -2.89 -8.94 -18.42
C VAL A 371 -1.79 -8.27 -19.24
N TYR A 372 -0.56 -8.77 -19.14
CA TYR A 372 0.58 -8.24 -19.89
C TYR A 372 0.42 -8.36 -21.39
N SER A 373 -0.21 -9.44 -21.87
CA SER A 373 -0.49 -9.62 -23.31
C SER A 373 -1.45 -8.57 -23.88
N HIS A 374 -2.21 -7.88 -23.04
CA HIS A 374 -3.13 -6.80 -23.40
C HIS A 374 -2.67 -5.43 -22.89
N TRP A 375 -1.43 -5.33 -22.41
CA TRP A 375 -0.86 -4.06 -21.96
C TRP A 375 -0.59 -3.11 -23.12
N ASP A 376 -1.03 -1.85 -23.01
CA ASP A 376 -0.89 -0.81 -24.04
C ASP A 376 -0.16 0.41 -23.46
N GLU A 377 0.65 1.08 -24.28
CA GLU A 377 1.38 2.30 -23.90
C GLU A 377 0.46 3.48 -23.56
N ARG A 378 -0.79 3.44 -24.01
CA ARG A 378 -1.82 4.44 -23.69
C ARG A 378 -2.47 4.21 -22.32
N GLY A 379 -2.21 3.06 -21.70
CA GLY A 379 -2.95 2.54 -20.55
C GLY A 379 -3.94 1.46 -20.95
N ILE A 380 -4.46 0.76 -19.94
CA ILE A 380 -5.49 -0.28 -20.09
C ILE A 380 -6.78 0.18 -19.42
N GLY A 381 -7.89 -0.48 -19.74
CA GLY A 381 -9.10 -0.36 -18.93
C GLY A 381 -9.57 -1.71 -18.42
N TRP A 382 -10.75 -1.76 -17.80
CA TRP A 382 -11.27 -2.99 -17.18
C TRP A 382 -11.42 -4.20 -18.10
N ALA A 383 -11.44 -3.97 -19.42
CA ALA A 383 -11.54 -4.97 -20.46
C ALA A 383 -10.41 -4.86 -21.50
N ARG A 384 -10.01 -6.01 -22.06
CA ARG A 384 -8.92 -6.11 -23.08
C ARG A 384 -9.07 -5.26 -24.35
N GLU A 385 -10.27 -4.80 -24.68
CA GLU A 385 -10.56 -4.03 -25.90
C GLU A 385 -11.32 -2.74 -25.59
N ASN A 386 -11.15 -2.22 -24.37
CA ASN A 386 -11.77 -0.95 -23.98
C ASN A 386 -11.25 0.20 -24.85
N PRO A 387 -12.15 1.06 -25.37
CA PRO A 387 -11.77 2.19 -26.23
C PRO A 387 -11.14 3.34 -25.43
N VAL A 388 -11.35 3.37 -24.11
CA VAL A 388 -10.80 4.36 -23.19
C VAL A 388 -10.09 3.62 -22.06
N PRO A 389 -8.81 3.93 -21.78
CA PRO A 389 -8.14 3.42 -20.59
C PRO A 389 -8.60 4.20 -19.36
N ASP A 390 -8.52 3.58 -18.18
CA ASP A 390 -8.79 4.24 -16.90
C ASP A 390 -7.53 4.25 -16.02
N ILE A 391 -7.37 5.32 -15.24
CA ILE A 391 -6.22 5.47 -14.33
C ILE A 391 -6.34 4.53 -13.14
N ASP A 392 -7.58 4.20 -12.79
CA ASP A 392 -8.04 3.78 -11.47
C ASP A 392 -7.49 2.41 -11.10
N ASP A 393 -8.23 1.37 -11.48
CA ASP A 393 -8.00 0.00 -11.05
C ASP A 393 -7.26 -0.80 -12.12
N ASP A 394 -7.15 -0.29 -13.34
CA ASP A 394 -6.54 -1.05 -14.42
C ASP A 394 -5.14 -0.54 -14.74
N THR A 395 -4.96 0.74 -15.10
CA THR A 395 -3.62 1.22 -15.49
C THR A 395 -2.67 1.34 -14.30
N ALA A 396 -3.06 1.98 -13.19
CA ALA A 396 -2.15 2.17 -12.05
C ALA A 396 -1.87 0.85 -11.31
N MET A 397 -2.90 0.02 -11.09
CA MET A 397 -2.72 -1.30 -10.47
C MET A 397 -1.94 -2.24 -11.39
N GLY A 398 -2.25 -2.26 -12.69
CA GLY A 398 -1.50 -3.02 -13.68
C GLY A 398 -0.03 -2.61 -13.71
N LEU A 399 0.27 -1.31 -13.77
CA LEU A 399 1.64 -0.80 -13.73
C LEU A 399 2.38 -1.29 -12.48
N ARG A 400 1.76 -1.17 -11.30
CA ARG A 400 2.36 -1.60 -10.04
C ARG A 400 2.61 -3.11 -9.99
N ILE A 401 1.58 -3.92 -10.21
CA ILE A 401 1.67 -5.39 -10.04
C ILE A 401 2.56 -5.99 -11.13
N LEU A 402 2.39 -5.59 -12.39
CA LEU A 402 3.26 -6.04 -13.48
C LEU A 402 4.72 -5.66 -13.18
N ARG A 403 5.00 -4.44 -12.71
CA ARG A 403 6.36 -4.02 -12.35
C ARG A 403 6.94 -4.86 -11.20
N LEU A 404 6.18 -5.11 -10.14
CA LEU A 404 6.64 -5.89 -8.98
C LEU A 404 6.91 -7.37 -9.33
N HIS A 405 6.16 -7.92 -10.28
CA HIS A 405 6.37 -9.28 -10.81
C HIS A 405 7.45 -9.35 -11.90
N GLY A 406 8.09 -8.22 -12.22
CA GLY A 406 9.16 -8.18 -13.21
C GLY A 406 8.67 -8.24 -14.65
N TYR A 407 7.54 -7.64 -14.98
CA TYR A 407 7.19 -7.34 -16.37
C TYR A 407 7.81 -6.00 -16.77
N ASN A 408 8.10 -5.84 -18.07
CA ASN A 408 8.67 -4.59 -18.57
C ASN A 408 7.55 -3.60 -18.89
N VAL A 409 7.30 -2.67 -17.97
CA VAL A 409 6.23 -1.66 -18.05
C VAL A 409 6.77 -0.25 -17.77
N SER A 410 6.39 0.71 -18.62
CA SER A 410 6.75 2.12 -18.47
C SER A 410 5.73 2.87 -17.64
N SER A 411 6.18 3.82 -16.81
CA SER A 411 5.31 4.75 -16.09
C SER A 411 4.69 5.82 -16.99
N ASP A 412 5.14 5.92 -18.25
CA ASP A 412 4.62 6.88 -19.23
C ASP A 412 3.12 6.70 -19.50
N VAL A 413 2.56 5.51 -19.23
CA VAL A 413 1.11 5.24 -19.33
C VAL A 413 0.27 6.20 -18.49
N LEU A 414 0.82 6.72 -17.38
CA LEU A 414 0.12 7.66 -16.51
C LEU A 414 -0.01 9.07 -17.11
N LYS A 415 0.79 9.40 -18.14
CA LYS A 415 0.70 10.71 -18.82
C LYS A 415 -0.65 10.92 -19.50
N THR A 416 -1.33 9.84 -19.89
CA THR A 416 -2.68 9.88 -20.48
C THR A 416 -3.71 10.53 -19.54
N PHE A 417 -3.47 10.47 -18.22
CA PHE A 417 -4.44 10.90 -17.20
C PHE A 417 -4.06 12.21 -16.51
N ARG A 418 -2.93 12.79 -16.90
CA ARG A 418 -2.38 14.02 -16.33
C ARG A 418 -2.87 15.21 -17.14
N ASP A 419 -3.35 16.25 -16.46
CA ASP A 419 -3.66 17.53 -17.11
C ASP A 419 -2.43 18.45 -17.24
N GLU A 420 -2.64 19.66 -17.76
CA GLU A 420 -1.60 20.68 -17.90
C GLU A 420 -1.06 21.17 -16.55
N ASN A 421 -1.85 21.08 -15.49
CA ASN A 421 -1.50 21.52 -14.13
C ASN A 421 -0.76 20.44 -13.32
N GLY A 422 -0.65 19.22 -13.84
CA GLY A 422 -0.09 18.08 -13.12
C GLY A 422 -1.08 17.37 -12.18
N GLU A 423 -2.37 17.61 -12.33
CA GLU A 423 -3.43 16.87 -11.66
C GLU A 423 -3.77 15.58 -12.43
N PHE A 424 -4.12 14.53 -11.69
CA PHE A 424 -4.53 13.25 -12.25
C PHE A 424 -6.03 13.01 -12.07
N PHE A 425 -6.65 12.41 -13.08
CA PHE A 425 -8.09 12.13 -13.15
C PHE A 425 -8.37 10.70 -13.62
N CYS A 426 -9.56 10.15 -13.31
CA CYS A 426 -9.92 8.77 -13.70
C CYS A 426 -9.79 8.52 -15.20
N PHE A 427 -10.20 9.50 -16.00
CA PHE A 427 -10.31 9.42 -17.44
C PHE A 427 -9.76 10.68 -18.10
N LEU A 428 -9.18 10.53 -19.29
CA LEU A 428 -8.66 11.64 -20.10
C LEU A 428 -9.76 12.71 -20.35
N GLY A 429 -9.43 13.97 -20.06
CA GLY A 429 -10.30 15.12 -20.33
C GLY A 429 -11.52 15.22 -19.41
N GLN A 430 -11.55 14.47 -18.30
CA GLN A 430 -12.61 14.53 -17.29
C GLN A 430 -12.08 15.03 -15.96
N THR A 431 -12.99 15.50 -15.09
CA THR A 431 -12.65 15.99 -13.74
C THR A 431 -13.03 15.00 -12.64
N GLN A 432 -13.46 13.78 -12.98
CA GLN A 432 -13.85 12.76 -12.01
C GLN A 432 -12.61 12.14 -11.38
N ARG A 433 -12.60 12.01 -10.05
CA ARG A 433 -11.61 11.26 -9.26
C ARG A 433 -12.25 10.73 -7.98
N GLY A 434 -12.07 9.44 -7.70
CA GLY A 434 -12.50 8.76 -6.49
C GLY A 434 -11.36 8.54 -5.50
N VAL A 435 -11.71 8.19 -4.26
CA VAL A 435 -10.74 7.87 -3.20
C VAL A 435 -9.99 6.57 -3.50
N THR A 436 -10.68 5.56 -4.03
CA THR A 436 -10.13 4.25 -4.42
C THR A 436 -9.04 4.40 -5.48
N ASP A 437 -9.31 5.24 -6.46
CA ASP A 437 -8.49 5.44 -7.65
C ASP A 437 -7.21 6.18 -7.27
N MET A 438 -7.35 7.24 -6.47
CA MET A 438 -6.21 7.99 -5.98
C MET A 438 -5.37 7.18 -5.01
N LEU A 439 -5.96 6.23 -4.27
CA LEU A 439 -5.22 5.28 -3.43
C LEU A 439 -4.37 4.32 -4.28
N ASN A 440 -4.92 3.78 -5.37
CA ASN A 440 -4.17 2.89 -6.25
C ASN A 440 -3.05 3.61 -7.01
N VAL A 441 -3.30 4.83 -7.47
CA VAL A 441 -2.27 5.69 -8.06
C VAL A 441 -1.19 6.03 -7.02
N ASN A 442 -1.57 6.32 -5.77
CA ASN A 442 -0.62 6.57 -4.69
C ASN A 442 0.28 5.34 -4.45
N ARG A 443 -0.30 4.15 -4.29
CA ARG A 443 0.46 2.89 -4.13
C ARG A 443 1.39 2.64 -5.31
N CYS A 444 0.93 2.90 -6.54
CA CYS A 444 1.75 2.76 -7.74
C CYS A 444 2.94 3.75 -7.75
N SER A 445 2.71 5.00 -7.35
CA SER A 445 3.73 6.05 -7.34
C SER A 445 4.94 5.71 -6.47
N HIS A 446 4.73 4.95 -5.39
CA HIS A 446 5.83 4.53 -4.51
C HIS A 446 6.79 3.51 -5.14
N VAL A 447 6.42 2.87 -6.25
CA VAL A 447 7.26 1.91 -7.02
C VAL A 447 8.01 2.61 -8.18
N ALA A 448 8.30 3.90 -8.01
CA ALA A 448 9.07 4.68 -8.98
C ALA A 448 10.53 4.23 -9.10
N PHE A 449 11.07 4.35 -10.31
CA PHE A 449 12.49 4.24 -10.62
C PHE A 449 13.12 5.64 -10.80
N PRO A 450 14.44 5.75 -10.70
CA PRO A 450 15.14 7.04 -10.81
C PRO A 450 14.87 7.70 -12.17
N GLY A 451 14.46 8.96 -12.14
CA GLY A 451 14.16 9.77 -13.33
C GLY A 451 12.70 9.71 -13.79
N GLU A 452 11.82 8.93 -13.15
CA GLU A 452 10.40 8.87 -13.48
C GLU A 452 9.61 10.05 -12.86
N THR A 453 9.75 11.25 -13.43
CA THR A 453 9.08 12.47 -12.94
C THR A 453 7.57 12.34 -12.83
N ILE A 454 6.93 11.56 -13.71
CA ILE A 454 5.48 11.36 -13.71
C ILE A 454 4.97 10.70 -12.42
N LEU A 455 5.74 9.77 -11.83
CA LEU A 455 5.36 9.11 -10.59
C LEU A 455 5.56 10.02 -9.37
N GLU A 456 6.56 10.91 -9.40
CA GLU A 456 6.74 11.91 -8.35
C GLU A 456 5.57 12.91 -8.35
N GLU A 457 5.15 13.39 -9.52
CA GLU A 457 3.95 14.23 -9.66
C GLU A 457 2.69 13.49 -9.18
N ALA A 458 2.53 12.22 -9.56
CA ALA A 458 1.40 11.39 -9.13
C ALA A 458 1.36 11.20 -7.61
N LYS A 459 2.52 10.99 -6.98
CA LYS A 459 2.65 10.89 -5.52
C LYS A 459 2.19 12.17 -4.84
N LEU A 460 2.71 13.33 -5.25
CA LEU A 460 2.35 14.62 -4.65
C LEU A 460 0.86 14.95 -4.83
N CYS A 461 0.31 14.68 -6.02
CA CYS A 461 -1.11 14.89 -6.31
C CYS A 461 -2.00 14.03 -5.42
N THR A 462 -1.70 12.72 -5.34
CA THR A 462 -2.52 11.75 -4.60
C THR A 462 -2.40 11.91 -3.10
N GLU A 463 -1.21 12.17 -2.55
CA GLU A 463 -1.04 12.41 -1.11
C GLU A 463 -1.87 13.62 -0.65
N ARG A 464 -1.87 14.71 -1.42
CA ARG A 464 -2.69 15.89 -1.13
C ARG A 464 -4.19 15.56 -1.21
N TYR A 465 -4.61 14.83 -2.23
CA TYR A 465 -6.01 14.43 -2.39
C TYR A 465 -6.49 13.54 -1.24
N LEU A 466 -5.72 12.50 -0.90
CA LEU A 466 -6.07 11.52 0.14
C LEU A 466 -6.05 12.13 1.54
N ARG A 467 -5.11 13.05 1.85
CA ARG A 467 -5.11 13.79 3.12
C ARG A 467 -6.32 14.69 3.25
N ASN A 468 -6.68 15.41 2.18
CA ASN A 468 -7.90 16.22 2.17
C ASN A 468 -9.15 15.35 2.33
N ALA A 469 -9.17 14.16 1.71
CA ALA A 469 -10.26 13.20 1.90
C ALA A 469 -10.36 12.82 3.38
N LEU A 470 -9.26 12.44 4.05
CA LEU A 470 -9.21 12.07 5.49
C LEU A 470 -9.81 13.11 6.45
N GLU A 471 -9.74 14.38 6.10
CA GLU A 471 -10.33 15.48 6.89
C GLU A 471 -11.83 15.66 6.64
N ASP A 472 -12.34 15.20 5.50
CA ASP A 472 -13.75 15.28 5.13
C ASP A 472 -14.51 14.03 5.61
N ALA A 473 -15.35 14.20 6.64
CA ALA A 473 -16.19 13.13 7.18
C ALA A 473 -17.16 12.55 6.14
N GLY A 474 -17.50 13.30 5.07
CA GLY A 474 -18.35 12.84 3.97
C GLY A 474 -17.61 12.03 2.89
N ALA A 475 -16.26 12.03 2.89
CA ALA A 475 -15.47 11.32 1.86
C ALA A 475 -15.40 9.80 2.08
N PHE A 476 -15.70 9.31 3.30
CA PHE A 476 -15.68 7.88 3.66
C PHE A 476 -16.98 7.45 4.33
N ASP A 477 -18.11 8.02 3.90
CA ASP A 477 -19.41 7.90 4.53
C ASP A 477 -19.84 6.44 4.82
N LYS A 478 -20.83 6.29 5.71
CA LYS A 478 -21.45 5.03 6.17
C LYS A 478 -21.96 4.13 5.03
N TRP A 479 -22.15 4.69 3.83
CA TRP A 479 -22.52 3.99 2.60
C TRP A 479 -21.34 3.67 1.68
N ALA A 480 -20.09 3.78 2.19
CA ALA A 480 -18.91 3.35 1.48
C ALA A 480 -19.06 1.89 1.07
N LEU A 481 -18.92 1.67 -0.24
CA LEU A 481 -19.01 0.37 -0.91
C LEU A 481 -17.95 -0.62 -0.40
N LYS A 482 -16.83 -0.09 0.10
CA LYS A 482 -15.78 -0.83 0.79
C LYS A 482 -15.93 -0.74 2.30
N LYS A 483 -15.81 -1.89 2.98
CA LYS A 483 -15.92 -2.03 4.44
C LYS A 483 -15.15 -0.97 5.25
N ASN A 484 -13.88 -0.71 4.92
CA ASN A 484 -13.08 0.30 5.63
C ASN A 484 -12.01 0.96 4.75
N ILE A 485 -12.45 1.65 3.68
CA ILE A 485 -11.53 2.39 2.80
C ILE A 485 -10.71 3.46 3.55
N ARG A 486 -11.26 4.06 4.61
CA ARG A 486 -10.55 5.03 5.44
C ARG A 486 -9.32 4.41 6.10
N GLY A 487 -9.46 3.22 6.70
CA GLY A 487 -8.35 2.49 7.29
C GLY A 487 -7.28 2.09 6.26
N GLU A 488 -7.68 1.76 5.03
CA GLU A 488 -6.73 1.52 3.93
C GLU A 488 -5.95 2.78 3.55
N VAL A 489 -6.61 3.94 3.47
CA VAL A 489 -5.97 5.22 3.17
C VAL A 489 -5.04 5.69 4.29
N GLU A 490 -5.48 5.57 5.55
CA GLU A 490 -4.65 5.87 6.72
C GLU A 490 -3.37 5.01 6.71
N TYR A 491 -3.51 3.70 6.49
CA TYR A 491 -2.36 2.80 6.41
C TYR A 491 -1.42 3.14 5.25
N ALA A 492 -1.95 3.40 4.05
CA ALA A 492 -1.12 3.70 2.88
C ALA A 492 -0.33 5.01 3.00
N LEU A 493 -0.92 6.03 3.64
CA LEU A 493 -0.26 7.32 3.86
C LEU A 493 0.76 7.28 5.01
N GLU A 494 0.53 6.45 6.03
CA GLU A 494 1.43 6.30 7.17
C GLU A 494 2.59 5.33 6.88
N TYR A 495 2.30 4.22 6.18
CA TYR A 495 3.23 3.17 5.81
C TYR A 495 3.29 2.99 4.28
N PRO A 496 3.95 3.92 3.54
CA PRO A 496 4.23 3.74 2.12
C PRO A 496 5.02 2.46 1.84
N TRP A 497 5.05 2.01 0.58
CA TRP A 497 5.65 0.71 0.20
C TRP A 497 7.02 0.41 0.84
N HIS A 498 7.94 1.37 0.83
CA HIS A 498 9.28 1.21 1.40
C HIS A 498 9.36 1.06 2.93
N ARG A 499 8.24 1.28 3.63
CA ARG A 499 8.08 1.15 5.09
C ARG A 499 7.03 0.10 5.44
N SER A 500 6.36 -0.48 4.44
CA SER A 500 5.31 -1.49 4.62
C SER A 500 5.94 -2.87 4.71
N MET A 501 5.88 -3.50 5.88
CA MET A 501 6.34 -4.88 6.03
C MET A 501 5.21 -5.85 5.66
N PRO A 502 5.46 -6.92 4.89
CA PRO A 502 4.41 -7.81 4.38
C PRO A 502 3.42 -8.34 5.42
N ARG A 503 3.88 -8.75 6.62
CA ARG A 503 2.98 -9.21 7.69
C ARG A 503 2.19 -8.10 8.38
N LEU A 504 2.69 -6.86 8.40
CA LEU A 504 1.94 -5.73 8.94
C LEU A 504 0.84 -5.32 7.97
N GLU A 505 1.17 -5.26 6.67
CA GLU A 505 0.20 -4.97 5.61
C GLU A 505 -0.89 -6.03 5.57
N ALA A 506 -0.50 -7.31 5.58
CA ALA A 506 -1.44 -8.43 5.63
C ALA A 506 -2.41 -8.33 6.80
N ARG A 507 -1.90 -7.99 7.99
CA ARG A 507 -2.76 -7.85 9.16
C ARG A 507 -3.72 -6.66 9.04
N SER A 508 -3.23 -5.50 8.62
CA SER A 508 -4.06 -4.31 8.36
C SER A 508 -5.17 -4.62 7.35
N TYR A 509 -4.82 -5.30 6.26
CA TYR A 509 -5.77 -5.62 5.21
C TYR A 509 -6.77 -6.71 5.60
N ILE A 510 -6.40 -7.73 6.38
CA ILE A 510 -7.36 -8.69 6.96
C ILE A 510 -8.44 -7.98 7.78
N GLU A 511 -8.08 -6.94 8.53
CA GLU A 511 -9.01 -6.17 9.35
C GLU A 511 -9.92 -5.26 8.48
N ASN A 512 -9.40 -4.71 7.39
CA ASN A 512 -10.10 -3.75 6.52
C ASN A 512 -10.88 -4.39 5.36
N TYR A 513 -10.48 -5.56 4.87
CA TYR A 513 -11.08 -6.24 3.72
C TYR A 513 -12.53 -6.64 4.01
N GLY A 514 -13.41 -6.30 3.06
CA GLY A 514 -14.82 -6.65 3.09
C GLY A 514 -15.15 -7.79 2.13
N PRO A 515 -15.45 -9.00 2.64
CA PRO A 515 -15.74 -10.16 1.79
C PRO A 515 -17.07 -10.02 1.04
N ASN A 516 -17.94 -9.10 1.47
CA ASN A 516 -19.25 -8.82 0.89
C ASN A 516 -19.31 -7.39 0.34
N ASP A 517 -18.16 -6.80 0.02
CA ASP A 517 -18.10 -5.48 -0.58
C ASP A 517 -18.78 -5.50 -1.95
N VAL A 518 -19.63 -4.50 -2.18
CA VAL A 518 -20.32 -4.25 -3.44
C VAL A 518 -19.58 -3.16 -4.19
N TRP A 519 -19.76 -3.10 -5.50
CA TRP A 519 -19.13 -2.13 -6.39
C TRP A 519 -20.23 -1.29 -7.05
N LEU A 520 -19.90 -0.07 -7.50
CA LEU A 520 -20.87 0.84 -8.09
C LEU A 520 -20.43 1.27 -9.50
N GLY A 521 -21.13 0.74 -10.49
CA GLY A 521 -21.00 1.12 -11.90
C GLY A 521 -22.22 1.92 -12.33
N LYS A 522 -22.89 1.47 -13.42
CA LYS A 522 -24.24 1.98 -13.78
C LYS A 522 -25.29 1.55 -12.75
N THR A 523 -25.11 0.34 -12.23
CA THR A 523 -25.87 -0.24 -11.12
C THR A 523 -24.89 -0.72 -10.05
N MET A 524 -25.40 -1.13 -8.90
CA MET A 524 -24.62 -1.93 -7.97
C MET A 524 -24.26 -3.28 -8.60
N TYR A 525 -23.02 -3.69 -8.42
CA TYR A 525 -22.54 -4.96 -8.92
C TYR A 525 -21.59 -5.65 -7.93
N MET A 526 -21.43 -6.95 -8.07
CA MET A 526 -20.59 -7.79 -7.22
C MET A 526 -19.55 -8.51 -8.06
N MET A 527 -18.37 -8.69 -7.48
CA MET A 527 -17.24 -9.39 -8.08
C MET A 527 -16.87 -10.58 -7.18
N PRO A 528 -17.48 -11.76 -7.35
CA PRO A 528 -17.27 -12.90 -6.44
C PRO A 528 -15.83 -13.44 -6.41
N ASN A 529 -15.05 -13.16 -7.46
CA ASN A 529 -13.63 -13.50 -7.55
C ASN A 529 -12.71 -12.46 -6.92
N ILE A 530 -13.25 -11.33 -6.42
CA ILE A 530 -12.51 -10.30 -5.69
C ILE A 530 -13.01 -10.26 -4.25
N SER A 531 -14.30 -9.96 -4.05
CA SER A 531 -14.96 -9.92 -2.75
C SER A 531 -15.52 -11.30 -2.42
N ASN A 532 -14.74 -12.08 -1.66
CA ASN A 532 -15.06 -13.44 -1.27
C ASN A 532 -14.70 -13.73 0.20
N GLU A 533 -15.58 -14.45 0.90
CA GLU A 533 -15.36 -14.93 2.28
C GLU A 533 -14.19 -15.91 2.37
N LYS A 534 -13.95 -16.72 1.32
CA LYS A 534 -12.86 -17.73 1.29
C LYS A 534 -11.48 -17.10 1.40
N TYR A 535 -11.27 -15.94 0.76
CA TYR A 535 -10.01 -15.21 0.85
C TYR A 535 -9.73 -14.77 2.29
N LEU A 536 -10.73 -14.19 2.95
CA LEU A 536 -10.59 -13.72 4.33
C LEU A 536 -10.43 -14.89 5.31
N GLU A 537 -11.18 -15.97 5.12
CA GLU A 537 -11.07 -17.17 5.96
C GLU A 537 -9.67 -17.78 5.86
N LEU A 538 -9.14 -17.95 4.63
CA LEU A 538 -7.79 -18.47 4.41
C LEU A 538 -6.74 -17.53 5.02
N ALA A 539 -6.86 -16.22 4.80
CA ALA A 539 -5.90 -15.24 5.33
C ALA A 539 -5.83 -15.27 6.86
N LYS A 540 -6.97 -15.39 7.55
CA LYS A 540 -7.01 -15.49 9.01
C LYS A 540 -6.38 -16.79 9.52
N LEU A 541 -6.73 -17.92 8.93
CA LEU A 541 -6.21 -19.23 9.33
C LEU A 541 -4.70 -19.34 9.07
N ASP A 542 -4.25 -18.92 7.89
CA ASP A 542 -2.84 -18.94 7.49
C ASP A 542 -2.00 -17.98 8.35
N PHE A 543 -2.48 -16.75 8.58
CA PHE A 543 -1.80 -15.79 9.45
C PHE A 543 -1.61 -16.33 10.87
N ASN A 544 -2.67 -16.89 11.46
CA ASN A 544 -2.62 -17.46 12.81
C ASN A 544 -1.69 -18.69 12.90
N ARG A 545 -1.66 -19.52 11.85
CA ARG A 545 -0.76 -20.67 11.72
C ARG A 545 0.70 -20.23 11.65
N VAL A 546 1.03 -19.29 10.76
CA VAL A 546 2.38 -18.73 10.62
C VAL A 546 2.82 -18.04 11.92
N GLN A 547 1.94 -17.24 12.53
CA GLN A 547 2.21 -16.60 13.81
C GLN A 547 2.49 -17.62 14.93
N PHE A 548 1.80 -18.75 14.95
CA PHE A 548 2.08 -19.84 15.91
C PHE A 548 3.50 -20.39 15.74
N LEU A 549 3.93 -20.68 14.50
CA LEU A 549 5.28 -21.16 14.21
C LEU A 549 6.34 -20.14 14.61
N HIS A 550 6.13 -18.87 14.27
CA HIS A 550 7.04 -17.79 14.65
C HIS A 550 7.20 -17.64 16.17
N ARG A 551 6.15 -17.91 16.95
CA ARG A 551 6.26 -17.89 18.41
C ARG A 551 7.11 -19.04 18.94
N GLN A 552 7.05 -20.23 18.32
CA GLN A 552 7.93 -21.36 18.69
C GLN A 552 9.39 -21.02 18.38
N GLU A 553 9.64 -20.48 17.19
CA GLU A 553 10.99 -20.04 16.78
C GLU A 553 11.55 -18.96 17.72
N LEU A 554 10.73 -17.97 18.10
CA LEU A 554 11.14 -16.95 19.07
C LEU A 554 11.54 -17.57 20.42
N GLN A 555 10.81 -18.57 20.91
CA GLN A 555 11.19 -19.26 22.15
C GLN A 555 12.54 -19.97 22.03
N ASP A 556 12.82 -20.61 20.89
CA ASP A 556 14.09 -21.29 20.65
C ASP A 556 15.26 -20.29 20.60
N ILE A 557 15.06 -19.14 19.95
CA ILE A 557 16.08 -18.07 19.89
C ILE A 557 16.32 -17.48 21.28
N ARG A 558 15.30 -17.35 22.12
CA ARG A 558 15.50 -16.91 23.51
C ARG A 558 16.27 -17.91 24.36
N ARG A 559 16.01 -19.22 24.19
CA ARG A 559 16.83 -20.26 24.84
C ARG A 559 18.28 -20.17 24.39
N TRP A 560 18.53 -19.93 23.10
CA TRP A 560 19.88 -19.66 22.58
C TRP A 560 20.53 -18.44 23.25
N TRP A 561 19.83 -17.30 23.34
CA TRP A 561 20.33 -16.09 24.01
C TRP A 561 20.74 -16.35 25.46
N ASN A 562 19.86 -17.00 26.23
CA ASN A 562 20.10 -17.31 27.64
C ASN A 562 21.23 -18.33 27.83
N SER A 563 21.26 -19.40 27.02
CA SER A 563 22.30 -20.44 27.11
C SER A 563 23.69 -19.96 26.68
N SER A 564 23.76 -18.87 25.90
CA SER A 564 25.02 -18.28 25.44
C SER A 564 25.65 -17.33 26.47
N GLY A 565 24.96 -17.04 27.59
CA GLY A 565 25.45 -16.13 28.63
C GLY A 565 25.34 -14.65 28.27
N PHE A 566 24.64 -14.29 27.18
CA PHE A 566 24.52 -12.89 26.74
C PHE A 566 23.71 -12.02 27.69
N SER A 567 22.90 -12.62 28.56
CA SER A 567 22.22 -11.92 29.66
C SER A 567 23.19 -11.31 30.69
N GLU A 568 24.45 -11.77 30.73
CA GLU A 568 25.49 -11.23 31.63
C GLU A 568 26.17 -9.98 31.05
N LEU A 569 25.98 -9.69 29.76
CA LEU A 569 26.60 -8.54 29.08
C LEU A 569 25.88 -7.24 29.47
N GLY A 570 26.39 -6.55 30.48
CA GLY A 570 25.78 -5.30 30.98
C GLY A 570 25.95 -4.07 30.06
N PHE A 571 26.68 -4.20 28.95
CA PHE A 571 26.97 -3.09 28.02
C PHE A 571 26.03 -3.04 26.80
N THR A 572 25.14 -4.02 26.62
CA THR A 572 24.22 -4.09 25.47
C THR A 572 22.81 -4.45 25.92
N ARG A 573 21.78 -4.03 25.16
CA ARG A 573 20.36 -4.27 25.51
C ARG A 573 19.86 -5.58 24.90
N GLU A 574 19.12 -6.37 25.69
CA GLU A 574 18.34 -7.49 25.15
C GLU A 574 17.22 -6.96 24.23
N ARG A 575 17.32 -7.27 22.93
CA ARG A 575 16.37 -6.89 21.88
C ARG A 575 15.93 -8.06 21.00
N VAL A 576 16.01 -9.30 21.52
CA VAL A 576 15.78 -10.53 20.75
C VAL A 576 14.44 -10.52 20.01
N ALA A 577 13.35 -10.09 20.64
CA ALA A 577 12.03 -10.05 20.01
C ALA A 577 11.91 -9.00 18.90
N GLU A 578 12.53 -7.83 19.07
CA GLU A 578 12.56 -6.75 18.06
C GLU A 578 13.40 -7.16 16.85
N ILE A 579 14.54 -7.80 17.09
CA ILE A 579 15.43 -8.31 16.04
C ILE A 579 14.79 -9.50 15.33
N TYR A 580 14.10 -10.40 16.03
CA TYR A 580 13.38 -11.52 15.42
C TYR A 580 12.16 -11.07 14.62
N PHE A 581 11.45 -10.03 15.07
CA PHE A 581 10.35 -9.44 14.32
C PHE A 581 10.79 -9.00 12.92
N SER A 582 12.01 -8.51 12.77
CA SER A 582 12.55 -8.03 11.50
C SER A 582 12.45 -9.09 10.38
N PRO A 583 13.16 -10.24 10.41
CA PRO A 583 13.03 -11.23 9.35
C PRO A 583 11.66 -11.94 9.35
N ALA A 584 10.96 -12.02 10.49
CA ALA A 584 9.64 -12.64 10.55
C ALA A 584 8.54 -11.80 9.90
N SER A 585 8.75 -10.50 9.68
CA SER A 585 7.76 -9.61 9.07
C SER A 585 7.73 -9.72 7.53
N PHE A 586 8.85 -10.08 6.90
CA PHE A 586 8.99 -10.15 5.44
C PHE A 586 9.38 -11.52 4.88
N LEU A 587 9.94 -12.44 5.69
CA LEU A 587 10.19 -13.83 5.32
C LEU A 587 9.39 -14.73 6.23
N PHE A 588 8.09 -14.62 6.14
CA PHE A 588 7.17 -15.22 7.07
C PHE A 588 6.86 -16.69 6.73
N GLU A 589 7.26 -17.16 5.55
CA GLU A 589 6.92 -18.49 5.07
C GLU A 589 7.57 -19.58 5.96
N PRO A 590 6.87 -20.66 6.31
CA PRO A 590 7.39 -21.70 7.22
C PRO A 590 8.74 -22.30 6.78
N GLU A 591 8.99 -22.40 5.48
CA GLU A 591 10.23 -22.93 4.88
C GLU A 591 11.49 -22.14 5.25
N PHE A 592 11.35 -20.86 5.61
CA PHE A 592 12.49 -19.97 5.92
C PHE A 592 12.84 -19.91 7.42
N ALA A 593 12.34 -20.82 8.26
CA ALA A 593 12.61 -20.84 9.70
C ALA A 593 14.11 -20.79 10.05
N THR A 594 14.94 -21.62 9.40
CA THR A 594 16.40 -21.59 9.59
C THR A 594 17.00 -20.25 9.17
N CYS A 595 16.47 -19.67 8.11
CA CYS A 595 16.93 -18.40 7.57
C CYS A 595 16.62 -17.24 8.53
N ARG A 596 15.43 -17.23 9.14
CA ARG A 596 15.06 -16.28 10.20
C ARG A 596 15.93 -16.45 11.45
N ALA A 597 16.20 -17.68 11.86
CA ALA A 597 17.07 -17.96 13.00
C ALA A 597 18.50 -17.45 12.77
N VAL A 598 19.08 -17.72 11.59
CA VAL A 598 20.42 -17.22 11.23
C VAL A 598 20.46 -15.70 11.15
N TYR A 599 19.46 -15.08 10.51
CA TYR A 599 19.33 -13.62 10.46
C TYR A 599 19.32 -13.03 11.87
N THR A 600 18.47 -13.58 12.74
CA THR A 600 18.29 -13.07 14.11
C THR A 600 19.55 -13.22 14.94
N LYS A 601 20.21 -14.38 14.89
CA LYS A 601 21.48 -14.60 15.59
C LYS A 601 22.57 -13.64 15.08
N THR A 602 22.70 -13.50 13.76
CA THR A 602 23.68 -12.62 13.13
C THR A 602 23.43 -11.16 13.49
N SER A 603 22.18 -10.69 13.42
CA SER A 603 21.81 -9.31 13.77
C SER A 603 21.93 -9.02 15.27
N ASN A 604 21.71 -10.00 16.14
CA ASN A 604 22.05 -9.82 17.57
C ASN A 604 23.56 -9.61 17.75
N PHE A 605 24.40 -10.36 17.02
CA PHE A 605 25.85 -10.13 17.08
C PHE A 605 26.26 -8.78 16.50
N THR A 606 25.62 -8.28 15.45
CA THR A 606 25.95 -6.94 14.94
C THR A 606 25.68 -5.88 16.01
N VAL A 607 24.56 -5.96 16.74
CA VAL A 607 24.27 -5.04 17.86
C VAL A 607 25.27 -5.17 19.01
N ILE A 608 25.58 -6.40 19.44
CA ILE A 608 26.55 -6.62 20.53
C ILE A 608 27.93 -6.07 20.15
N LEU A 609 28.36 -6.30 18.92
CA LEU A 609 29.68 -5.87 18.45
C LEU A 609 29.73 -4.37 18.19
N ASP A 610 28.66 -3.76 17.71
CA ASP A 610 28.53 -2.31 17.58
C ASP A 610 28.71 -1.62 18.95
N ASP A 611 27.92 -2.01 19.96
CA ASP A 611 28.05 -1.49 21.34
C ASP A 611 29.47 -1.72 21.92
N LEU A 612 30.09 -2.85 21.57
CA LEU A 612 31.44 -3.20 22.02
C LEU A 612 32.50 -2.27 21.41
N TYR A 613 32.44 -2.02 20.10
CA TYR A 613 33.44 -1.22 19.37
C TYR A 613 33.27 0.28 19.60
N ASP A 614 32.03 0.75 19.80
CA ASP A 614 31.74 2.18 19.91
C ASP A 614 31.82 2.75 21.32
N ALA A 615 31.40 1.97 22.33
CA ALA A 615 31.17 2.50 23.67
C ALA A 615 31.94 1.79 24.79
N HIS A 616 32.36 0.53 24.58
CA HIS A 616 32.84 -0.31 25.67
C HIS A 616 34.31 -0.75 25.56
N GLY A 617 34.79 -1.01 24.36
CA GLY A 617 36.14 -1.54 24.11
C GLY A 617 37.22 -0.46 24.08
N THR A 618 38.43 -0.82 24.52
CA THR A 618 39.63 -0.03 24.23
C THR A 618 40.21 -0.48 22.89
N LEU A 619 40.85 0.43 22.14
CA LEU A 619 41.38 0.13 20.81
C LEU A 619 42.28 -1.12 20.77
N ASP A 620 43.12 -1.33 21.80
CA ASP A 620 43.98 -2.52 21.91
C ASP A 620 43.16 -3.81 22.07
N ASN A 621 42.11 -3.78 22.89
CA ASN A 621 41.21 -4.91 23.10
C ASN A 621 40.35 -5.21 21.86
N LEU A 622 39.94 -4.17 21.13
CA LEU A 622 39.21 -4.31 19.86
C LEU A 622 40.08 -4.93 18.76
N LYS A 623 41.37 -4.53 18.69
CA LYS A 623 42.36 -5.14 17.80
C LYS A 623 42.60 -6.62 18.15
N LEU A 624 42.65 -6.96 19.44
CA LEU A 624 42.71 -8.37 19.89
C LEU A 624 41.48 -9.16 19.46
N PHE A 625 40.28 -8.60 19.56
CA PHE A 625 39.05 -9.24 19.10
C PHE A 625 39.09 -9.48 17.58
N SER A 626 39.43 -8.45 16.80
CA SER A 626 39.54 -8.52 15.33
C SER A 626 40.59 -9.55 14.88
N GLU A 627 41.75 -9.59 15.54
CA GLU A 627 42.80 -10.57 15.25
C GLU A 627 42.41 -12.01 15.61
N SER A 628 41.47 -12.19 16.55
CA SER A 628 40.92 -13.51 16.90
C SER A 628 39.86 -14.02 15.91
N VAL A 629 39.19 -13.09 15.20
CA VAL A 629 38.25 -13.41 14.10
C VAL A 629 38.98 -13.64 12.77
N LYS A 630 40.02 -12.86 12.47
CA LYS A 630 41.16 -13.39 11.67
C LYS A 630 41.74 -14.57 12.45
N ARG A 631 42.67 -15.42 12.03
CA ARG A 631 43.03 -16.68 12.76
C ARG A 631 41.88 -17.70 12.95
N TRP A 632 40.74 -17.33 13.55
CA TRP A 632 39.57 -18.15 13.85
C TRP A 632 39.89 -19.25 14.88
N ASP A 633 40.49 -18.86 16.01
CA ASP A 633 40.85 -19.77 17.10
C ASP A 633 40.63 -19.12 18.48
N LEU A 634 40.70 -19.93 19.54
CA LEU A 634 40.50 -19.49 20.92
C LEU A 634 41.80 -19.04 21.64
N SER A 635 42.93 -18.94 20.93
CA SER A 635 44.26 -18.76 21.55
C SER A 635 44.47 -17.40 22.22
N LEU A 636 43.78 -16.37 21.71
CA LEU A 636 43.88 -15.00 22.22
C LEU A 636 42.80 -14.65 23.25
N VAL A 637 41.83 -15.55 23.47
CA VAL A 637 40.68 -15.30 24.35
C VAL A 637 41.12 -15.06 25.78
N ASP A 638 42.19 -15.73 26.25
CA ASP A 638 42.65 -15.56 27.63
C ASP A 638 43.17 -14.16 27.94
N GLN A 639 43.59 -13.41 26.92
CA GLN A 639 44.10 -12.04 27.02
C GLN A 639 42.98 -10.99 27.05
N MET A 640 41.74 -11.36 26.71
CA MET A 640 40.61 -10.43 26.64
C MET A 640 39.98 -10.16 28.03
N PRO A 641 39.31 -9.03 28.23
CA PRO A 641 38.42 -8.81 29.38
C PRO A 641 37.30 -9.84 29.46
N GLN A 642 36.77 -10.10 30.66
CA GLN A 642 35.76 -11.16 30.89
C GLN A 642 34.53 -11.04 29.98
N ASP A 643 33.98 -9.83 29.82
CA ASP A 643 32.80 -9.60 28.98
C ASP A 643 33.09 -9.88 27.49
N MET A 644 34.29 -9.52 27.01
CA MET A 644 34.76 -9.86 25.66
C MET A 644 35.01 -11.36 25.48
N LYS A 645 35.47 -12.08 26.52
CA LYS A 645 35.61 -13.54 26.47
C LYS A 645 34.27 -14.22 26.23
N ILE A 646 33.23 -13.76 26.93
CA ILE A 646 31.86 -14.28 26.76
C ILE A 646 31.38 -13.99 25.34
N CYS A 647 31.54 -12.74 24.87
CA CYS A 647 31.17 -12.33 23.52
C CYS A 647 31.86 -13.18 22.44
N PHE A 648 33.19 -13.33 22.49
CA PHE A 648 33.94 -14.06 21.47
C PHE A 648 33.65 -15.57 21.49
N LYS A 649 33.52 -16.19 22.67
CA LYS A 649 33.14 -17.61 22.76
C LYS A 649 31.75 -17.86 22.18
N GLY A 650 30.78 -16.99 22.51
CA GLY A 650 29.44 -17.04 21.94
C GLY A 650 29.46 -16.87 20.42
N PHE A 651 30.23 -15.90 19.92
CA PHE A 651 30.43 -15.65 18.49
C PHE A 651 31.01 -16.88 17.79
N TYR A 652 32.14 -17.39 18.29
CA TYR A 652 32.83 -18.55 17.73
C TYR A 652 31.90 -19.78 17.67
N ASN A 653 31.22 -20.11 18.76
CA ASN A 653 30.32 -21.26 18.80
C ASN A 653 29.16 -21.10 17.82
N THR A 654 28.51 -19.92 17.81
CA THR A 654 27.35 -19.67 16.96
C THR A 654 27.71 -19.72 15.48
N PHE A 655 28.81 -19.10 15.06
CA PHE A 655 29.19 -19.10 13.64
C PHE A 655 29.77 -20.43 13.16
N ASN A 656 30.33 -21.26 14.04
CA ASN A 656 30.67 -22.64 13.69
C ASN A 656 29.42 -23.51 13.49
N GLU A 657 28.39 -23.36 14.35
CA GLU A 657 27.09 -24.04 14.14
C GLU A 657 26.43 -23.60 12.82
N ILE A 658 26.42 -22.29 12.55
CA ILE A 658 25.90 -21.73 11.30
C ILE A 658 26.70 -22.25 10.10
N ALA A 659 28.03 -22.28 10.17
CA ALA A 659 28.86 -22.78 9.08
C ALA A 659 28.64 -24.27 8.78
N GLU A 660 28.46 -25.10 9.80
CA GLU A 660 28.16 -26.52 9.63
C GLU A 660 26.79 -26.74 8.98
N GLU A 661 25.77 -26.00 9.41
CA GLU A 661 24.45 -26.05 8.76
C GLU A 661 24.49 -25.50 7.32
N GLY A 662 25.22 -24.41 7.10
CA GLY A 662 25.41 -23.83 5.77
C GLY A 662 26.14 -24.78 4.82
N ARG A 663 27.11 -25.56 5.32
CA ARG A 663 27.81 -26.59 4.55
C ARG A 663 26.85 -27.67 4.05
N LYS A 664 25.90 -28.10 4.88
CA LYS A 664 24.89 -29.10 4.49
C LYS A 664 23.97 -28.58 3.39
N ARG A 665 23.57 -27.31 3.46
CA ARG A 665 22.61 -26.70 2.49
C ARG A 665 23.27 -26.31 1.18
N GLN A 666 24.47 -25.75 1.23
CA GLN A 666 25.18 -25.26 0.05
C GLN A 666 26.04 -26.34 -0.63
N GLY A 667 26.24 -27.50 0.02
CA GLY A 667 27.05 -28.60 -0.51
C GLY A 667 28.56 -28.32 -0.57
N ARG A 668 29.02 -27.22 0.04
CA ARG A 668 30.43 -26.77 0.07
C ARG A 668 30.75 -26.09 1.39
N ASP A 669 32.02 -26.01 1.74
CA ASP A 669 32.43 -25.26 2.93
C ASP A 669 32.09 -23.76 2.77
N VAL A 670 31.50 -23.19 3.82
CA VAL A 670 31.08 -21.77 3.87
C VAL A 670 31.77 -21.01 5.00
N LEU A 671 32.57 -21.68 5.85
CA LEU A 671 33.21 -21.04 6.99
C LEU A 671 34.19 -19.93 6.55
N GLY A 672 35.01 -20.21 5.52
CA GLY A 672 35.92 -19.22 4.97
C GLY A 672 35.20 -17.98 4.42
N TYR A 673 34.00 -18.16 3.86
CA TYR A 673 33.16 -17.07 3.39
C TYR A 673 32.57 -16.25 4.56
N ILE A 674 31.96 -16.91 5.54
CA ILE A 674 31.42 -16.26 6.75
C ILE A 674 32.50 -15.45 7.47
N ARG A 675 33.70 -16.03 7.60
CA ARG A 675 34.86 -15.36 8.20
C ARG A 675 35.23 -14.10 7.44
N LYS A 676 35.32 -14.16 6.10
CA LYS A 676 35.64 -12.98 5.27
C LYS A 676 34.60 -11.88 5.41
N VAL A 677 33.31 -12.23 5.51
CA VAL A 677 32.23 -11.27 5.75
C VAL A 677 32.43 -10.55 7.09
N TRP A 678 32.73 -11.29 8.17
CA TRP A 678 33.00 -10.70 9.47
C TRP A 678 34.30 -9.91 9.55
N GLU A 679 35.37 -10.35 8.89
CA GLU A 679 36.64 -9.59 8.83
C GLU A 679 36.43 -8.20 8.23
N VAL A 680 35.58 -8.09 7.20
CA VAL A 680 35.19 -6.80 6.60
C VAL A 680 34.40 -5.93 7.59
N GLN A 681 33.40 -6.52 8.25
CA GLN A 681 32.55 -5.82 9.21
C GLN A 681 33.37 -5.24 10.38
N LEU A 682 34.23 -6.06 10.99
CA LEU A 682 35.08 -5.65 12.10
C LEU A 682 36.15 -4.65 11.67
N GLY A 683 36.61 -4.73 10.42
CA GLY A 683 37.48 -3.71 9.84
C GLY A 683 36.80 -2.34 9.79
N ALA A 684 35.52 -2.28 9.39
CA ALA A 684 34.75 -1.05 9.36
C ALA A 684 34.52 -0.47 10.77
N TYR A 685 34.15 -1.30 11.75
CA TYR A 685 34.04 -0.89 13.15
C TYR A 685 35.37 -0.42 13.75
N THR A 686 36.47 -1.11 13.42
CA THR A 686 37.80 -0.70 13.88
C THR A 686 38.17 0.68 13.32
N LYS A 687 37.85 0.95 12.04
CA LYS A 687 38.09 2.26 11.42
C LYS A 687 37.33 3.38 12.13
N GLU A 688 36.06 3.14 12.50
CA GLU A 688 35.25 4.11 13.26
C GLU A 688 35.79 4.33 14.68
N ALA A 689 36.21 3.27 15.37
CA ALA A 689 36.86 3.37 16.67
C ALA A 689 38.18 4.17 16.59
N GLU A 690 38.97 4.00 15.53
CA GLU A 690 40.19 4.78 15.27
C GLU A 690 39.87 6.26 15.02
N TRP A 691 38.86 6.56 14.21
CA TRP A 691 38.40 7.93 13.97
C TRP A 691 37.91 8.61 15.24
N SER A 692 37.09 7.91 16.03
CA SER A 692 36.57 8.39 17.31
C SER A 692 37.70 8.69 18.31
N THR A 693 38.67 7.76 18.43
CA THR A 693 39.83 7.92 19.31
C THR A 693 40.73 9.07 18.88
N ALA A 694 40.97 9.22 17.57
CA ALA A 694 41.78 10.29 17.00
C ALA A 694 41.04 11.65 16.91
N ARG A 695 39.73 11.68 17.21
CA ARG A 695 38.83 12.81 16.92
C ARG A 695 38.93 13.29 15.48
N TYR A 696 39.15 12.34 14.57
CA TYR A 696 39.22 12.60 13.15
C TYR A 696 37.81 12.66 12.57
N VAL A 697 37.51 13.76 11.88
CA VAL A 697 36.31 13.88 11.06
C VAL A 697 36.71 13.53 9.63
N PRO A 698 36.20 12.44 9.03
CA PRO A 698 36.49 12.07 7.65
C PRO A 698 35.92 13.09 6.63
N SER A 699 36.18 12.88 5.35
CA SER A 699 35.38 13.50 4.28
C SER A 699 34.02 12.80 4.18
N TYR A 700 33.04 13.44 3.54
CA TYR A 700 31.72 12.87 3.32
C TYR A 700 31.78 11.56 2.54
N ASP A 701 32.57 11.51 1.47
CA ASP A 701 32.74 10.29 0.66
C ASP A 701 33.41 9.16 1.46
N GLU A 702 34.48 9.48 2.21
CA GLU A 702 35.18 8.50 3.04
C GLU A 702 34.28 7.96 4.17
N TYR A 703 33.46 8.84 4.75
CA TYR A 703 32.48 8.45 5.76
C TYR A 703 31.48 7.46 5.18
N ILE A 704 30.87 7.75 4.03
CA ILE A 704 29.83 6.91 3.42
C ILE A 704 30.36 5.53 3.08
N GLU A 705 31.55 5.46 2.50
CA GLU A 705 32.18 4.20 2.09
C GLU A 705 32.34 3.26 3.30
N ASN A 706 32.74 3.80 4.45
CA ASN A 706 32.87 3.00 5.67
C ASN A 706 31.51 2.76 6.36
N ALA A 707 30.69 3.80 6.49
CA ALA A 707 29.45 3.79 7.26
C ALA A 707 28.37 2.90 6.62
N SER A 708 28.38 2.77 5.29
CA SER A 708 27.53 1.82 4.56
C SER A 708 27.86 0.36 4.86
N VAL A 709 29.07 0.08 5.37
CA VAL A 709 29.51 -1.25 5.81
C VAL A 709 29.33 -1.40 7.33
N SER A 710 29.70 -0.40 8.13
CA SER A 710 29.60 -0.47 9.60
C SER A 710 28.16 -0.65 10.10
N ILE A 711 27.15 -0.16 9.36
CA ILE A 711 25.72 -0.39 9.66
C ILE A 711 25.31 -1.88 9.62
N ALA A 712 26.19 -2.77 9.13
CA ALA A 712 26.12 -4.23 9.24
C ALA A 712 24.95 -4.95 8.53
N LEU A 713 24.07 -4.24 7.84
CA LEU A 713 23.00 -4.82 7.03
C LEU A 713 23.54 -5.80 5.99
N GLY A 714 24.67 -5.45 5.34
CA GLY A 714 25.34 -6.32 4.38
C GLY A 714 25.77 -7.66 4.98
N THR A 715 26.34 -7.63 6.19
CA THR A 715 26.75 -8.83 6.93
C THR A 715 25.57 -9.76 7.20
N VAL A 716 24.46 -9.20 7.67
CA VAL A 716 23.25 -9.97 7.96
C VAL A 716 22.66 -10.57 6.67
N ALA A 717 22.53 -9.77 5.60
CA ALA A 717 21.98 -10.22 4.32
C ALA A 717 22.82 -11.35 3.68
N LEU A 718 24.14 -11.20 3.66
CA LEU A 718 25.07 -12.15 3.03
C LEU A 718 25.13 -13.50 3.76
N ILE A 719 25.15 -13.49 5.10
CA ILE A 719 25.18 -14.74 5.88
C ILE A 719 23.82 -15.44 5.80
N ARG A 720 22.72 -14.69 5.91
CA ARG A 720 21.36 -15.21 5.76
C ARG A 720 21.15 -15.89 4.41
N ALA A 721 21.64 -15.30 3.32
CA ALA A 721 21.40 -15.80 1.96
C ALA A 721 21.72 -17.30 1.82
N LEU A 722 22.75 -17.79 2.53
CA LEU A 722 23.18 -19.20 2.56
C LEU A 722 22.09 -20.20 3.01
N PHE A 723 21.01 -19.71 3.61
CA PHE A 723 19.96 -20.53 4.24
C PHE A 723 18.59 -20.38 3.58
N THR A 724 18.54 -19.80 2.37
CA THR A 724 17.29 -19.61 1.60
C THR A 724 16.75 -20.89 0.95
N GLY A 725 17.50 -22.00 0.99
CA GLY A 725 17.14 -23.26 0.31
C GLY A 725 17.68 -23.36 -1.12
N GLU A 726 18.13 -22.23 -1.69
CA GLU A 726 18.76 -22.15 -3.00
C GLU A 726 20.29 -22.29 -2.90
N ILE A 727 20.90 -22.88 -3.94
CA ILE A 727 22.36 -22.97 -4.04
C ILE A 727 22.91 -21.64 -4.56
N LEU A 728 23.75 -21.00 -3.75
CA LEU A 728 24.42 -19.76 -4.12
C LEU A 728 25.69 -20.06 -4.92
N THR A 729 25.59 -19.86 -6.23
CA THR A 729 26.73 -19.85 -7.14
C THR A 729 27.55 -18.57 -6.95
N ASP A 730 28.80 -18.59 -7.40
CA ASP A 730 29.66 -17.39 -7.36
C ASP A 730 29.10 -16.24 -8.21
N ASP A 731 28.35 -16.54 -9.28
CA ASP A 731 27.63 -15.54 -10.09
C ASP A 731 26.56 -14.82 -9.25
N ILE A 732 25.70 -15.58 -8.56
CA ILE A 732 24.65 -15.00 -7.70
C ILE A 732 25.29 -14.19 -6.57
N LEU A 733 26.34 -14.72 -5.94
CA LEU A 733 27.10 -14.01 -4.90
C LEU A 733 27.77 -12.75 -5.43
N SER A 734 28.16 -12.66 -6.70
CA SER A 734 28.68 -11.41 -7.27
C SER A 734 27.61 -10.33 -7.42
N LYS A 735 26.36 -10.73 -7.68
CA LYS A 735 25.20 -9.83 -7.86
C LYS A 735 24.64 -9.29 -6.54
N ILE A 736 24.74 -10.05 -5.45
CA ILE A 736 24.30 -9.62 -4.10
C ILE A 736 25.47 -9.34 -3.15
N GLY A 737 26.70 -9.56 -3.62
CA GLY A 737 27.92 -9.47 -2.83
C GLY A 737 28.30 -8.04 -2.47
N ARG A 738 29.40 -7.90 -1.72
CA ARG A 738 29.89 -6.61 -1.26
C ARG A 738 30.15 -5.61 -2.39
N ASP A 739 30.68 -6.08 -3.50
CA ASP A 739 31.03 -5.23 -4.65
C ASP A 739 29.80 -4.91 -5.52
N SER A 740 28.62 -5.42 -5.15
CA SER A 740 27.40 -5.18 -5.89
C SER A 740 26.77 -3.84 -5.50
N LYS A 741 26.28 -3.13 -6.52
CA LYS A 741 25.53 -1.89 -6.34
C LYS A 741 24.31 -2.10 -5.43
N PHE A 742 23.70 -3.28 -5.49
CA PHE A 742 22.49 -3.61 -4.73
C PHE A 742 22.74 -3.62 -3.21
N LEU A 743 23.83 -4.26 -2.75
CA LEU A 743 24.18 -4.31 -1.34
C LEU A 743 24.66 -2.93 -0.83
N TYR A 744 25.41 -2.21 -1.66
CA TYR A 744 25.83 -0.84 -1.36
C TYR A 744 24.63 0.08 -1.11
N LEU A 745 23.64 0.09 -2.03
CA LEU A 745 22.44 0.92 -1.90
C LEU A 745 21.62 0.58 -0.64
N MET A 746 21.50 -0.71 -0.29
CA MET A 746 20.87 -1.14 0.97
C MET A 746 21.62 -0.59 2.19
N GLY A 747 22.95 -0.73 2.23
CA GLY A 747 23.77 -0.22 3.31
C GLY A 747 23.67 1.31 3.44
N SER A 748 23.75 2.03 2.32
CA SER A 748 23.61 3.48 2.28
C SER A 748 22.24 3.94 2.78
N THR A 749 21.14 3.39 2.25
CA THR A 749 19.78 3.77 2.67
C THR A 749 19.55 3.50 4.16
N GLY A 750 20.00 2.36 4.68
CA GLY A 750 19.94 2.04 6.10
C GLY A 750 20.78 2.97 6.98
N ARG A 751 21.95 3.41 6.51
CA ARG A 751 22.79 4.37 7.25
C ARG A 751 22.16 5.76 7.30
N PHE A 752 21.65 6.23 6.16
CA PHE A 752 21.12 7.60 6.06
C PHE A 752 19.76 7.78 6.72
N VAL A 753 18.93 6.74 6.83
CA VAL A 753 17.69 6.85 7.62
C VAL A 753 17.97 6.91 9.14
N ASN A 754 19.05 6.28 9.59
CA ASN A 754 19.49 6.32 10.99
C ASN A 754 20.06 7.71 11.37
N ALA A 755 20.70 8.41 10.42
CA ALA A 755 21.48 9.61 10.71
C ALA A 755 20.67 10.83 11.23
N PRO A 756 19.56 11.26 10.62
CA PRO A 756 18.75 12.38 11.12
C PRO A 756 18.12 12.15 12.50
N LYS A 757 17.77 10.89 12.81
CA LYS A 757 17.09 10.54 14.07
C LYS A 757 18.01 10.40 15.26
N THR A 758 19.26 9.98 15.04
CA THR A 758 20.27 9.91 16.10
C THR A 758 21.00 11.24 16.28
N TYR A 759 20.67 12.24 15.46
CA TYR A 759 21.16 13.59 15.55
C TYR A 759 20.39 14.41 16.62
N HIS A 760 21.13 14.92 17.61
CA HIS A 760 20.61 15.85 18.62
C HIS A 760 21.46 17.13 18.63
N PRO A 761 20.88 18.30 18.27
CA PRO A 761 21.60 19.58 18.23
C PRO A 761 22.27 19.94 19.57
N GLU A 762 21.67 19.55 20.69
CA GLU A 762 22.14 19.92 22.03
C GLU A 762 23.22 19.00 22.62
N ARG A 763 23.49 17.83 22.01
CA ARG A 763 24.39 16.81 22.62
C ARG A 763 25.71 16.56 21.89
N GLY A 764 25.85 16.95 20.62
CA GLY A 764 27.11 16.79 19.87
C GLY A 764 27.71 15.37 19.89
N GLN A 765 26.95 14.36 20.29
CA GLN A 765 27.38 12.98 20.47
C GLN A 765 26.29 12.05 19.93
N GLY A 766 26.61 11.40 18.82
CA GLY A 766 25.77 10.45 18.11
C GLY A 766 26.30 10.20 16.71
N GLU A 767 26.26 8.95 16.29
CA GLU A 767 26.62 8.43 14.96
C GLU A 767 25.97 9.19 13.78
N GLY A 768 24.76 9.72 13.96
CA GLY A 768 24.03 10.48 12.94
C GLY A 768 24.49 11.92 12.73
N GLY A 769 25.16 12.51 13.73
CA GLY A 769 25.80 13.81 13.57
C GLY A 769 26.97 13.80 12.61
N PHE A 770 27.61 12.64 12.40
CA PHE A 770 28.79 12.54 11.55
C PHE A 770 28.48 12.76 10.07
N ALA A 771 27.35 12.29 9.53
CA ALA A 771 27.02 12.49 8.11
C ALA A 771 26.86 13.98 7.76
N VAL A 772 26.06 14.69 8.56
CA VAL A 772 25.83 16.13 8.43
C VAL A 772 27.10 16.92 8.72
N GLN A 773 27.86 16.55 9.76
CA GLN A 773 29.14 17.20 10.10
C GLN A 773 30.21 17.00 9.02
N CYS A 774 30.31 15.81 8.42
CA CYS A 774 31.25 15.55 7.33
C CYS A 774 30.85 16.37 6.08
N TYR A 775 29.56 16.46 5.76
CA TYR A 775 29.09 17.26 4.62
C TYR A 775 29.33 18.76 4.82
N MET A 776 29.04 19.29 6.01
CA MET A 776 29.32 20.70 6.36
C MET A 776 30.81 21.02 6.38
N LYS A 777 31.66 20.05 6.74
CA LYS A 777 33.11 20.20 6.71
C LYS A 777 33.63 20.31 5.27
N ASP A 778 33.13 19.47 4.37
CA ASP A 778 33.55 19.47 2.96
C ASP A 778 33.02 20.69 2.19
N HIS A 779 31.92 21.28 2.67
CA HIS A 779 31.30 22.47 2.07
C HIS A 779 31.16 23.61 3.10
N PRO A 780 32.23 24.38 3.36
CA PRO A 780 32.16 25.49 4.30
C PRO A 780 31.13 26.54 3.87
N GLY A 781 30.15 26.84 4.75
CA GLY A 781 29.17 27.92 4.55
C GLY A 781 27.73 27.49 4.29
N ILE A 782 27.45 26.20 4.13
CA ILE A 782 26.07 25.67 4.14
C ILE A 782 25.55 25.55 5.58
N SER A 783 24.25 25.77 5.72
CA SER A 783 23.53 25.53 6.96
C SER A 783 23.34 24.04 7.23
N GLU A 784 23.11 23.72 8.48
CA GLU A 784 22.75 22.37 8.92
C GLU A 784 21.46 21.85 8.27
N GLU A 785 20.49 22.75 8.04
CA GLU A 785 19.23 22.43 7.36
C GLU A 785 19.45 22.06 5.89
N GLU A 786 20.31 22.77 5.18
CA GLU A 786 20.68 22.44 3.79
C GLU A 786 21.44 21.12 3.72
N ALA A 787 22.31 20.83 4.70
CA ALA A 787 23.02 19.57 4.81
C ALA A 787 22.06 18.39 5.09
N LEU A 788 21.09 18.57 6.00
CA LEU A 788 20.03 17.59 6.25
C LEU A 788 19.19 17.34 5.00
N LYS A 789 18.78 18.40 4.29
CA LYS A 789 18.02 18.28 3.04
C LYS A 789 18.80 17.51 1.97
N HIS A 790 20.11 17.72 1.88
CA HIS A 790 20.98 16.94 0.99
C HIS A 790 20.99 15.45 1.37
N VAL A 791 21.11 15.13 2.66
CA VAL A 791 21.08 13.74 3.17
C VAL A 791 19.74 13.06 2.83
N TYR A 792 18.60 13.73 3.03
CA TYR A 792 17.30 13.19 2.64
C TYR A 792 17.20 12.96 1.12
N SER A 793 17.64 13.93 0.31
CA SER A 793 17.63 13.78 -1.14
C SER A 793 18.52 12.63 -1.62
N PHE A 794 19.69 12.44 -1.00
CA PHE A 794 20.56 11.30 -1.30
C PHE A 794 19.89 9.97 -0.93
N MET A 795 19.25 9.91 0.25
CA MET A 795 18.52 8.72 0.70
C MET A 795 17.38 8.33 -0.25
N ASP A 796 16.54 9.29 -0.65
CA ASP A 796 15.42 9.05 -1.56
C ASP A 796 15.93 8.54 -2.93
N ASN A 797 16.95 9.18 -3.49
CA ASN A 797 17.58 8.75 -4.74
C ASN A 797 18.18 7.34 -4.62
N ALA A 798 18.91 7.05 -3.53
CA ALA A 798 19.49 5.73 -3.30
C ALA A 798 18.41 4.65 -3.16
N PHE A 799 17.26 5.00 -2.55
CA PHE A 799 16.14 4.08 -2.41
C PHE A 799 15.42 3.83 -3.75
N ASP A 800 15.27 4.85 -4.60
CA ASP A 800 14.76 4.68 -5.96
C ASP A 800 15.67 3.77 -6.80
N GLU A 801 16.98 3.93 -6.67
CA GLU A 801 17.94 3.01 -7.29
C GLU A 801 17.81 1.59 -6.72
N LEU A 802 17.61 1.45 -5.42
CA LEU A 802 17.43 0.15 -4.75
C LEU A 802 16.21 -0.59 -5.29
N LYS A 803 15.08 0.11 -5.48
CA LYS A 803 13.86 -0.45 -6.10
C LYS A 803 14.13 -0.94 -7.53
N ARG A 804 14.86 -0.17 -8.33
CA ARG A 804 15.23 -0.56 -9.70
C ARG A 804 16.09 -1.82 -9.70
N GLU A 805 17.10 -1.89 -8.84
CA GLU A 805 17.95 -3.09 -8.69
C GLU A 805 17.15 -4.30 -8.20
N PHE A 806 16.18 -4.10 -7.29
CA PHE A 806 15.29 -5.16 -6.83
C PHE A 806 14.42 -5.73 -7.97
N VAL A 807 13.89 -4.91 -8.86
CA VAL A 807 13.07 -5.41 -9.99
C VAL A 807 13.94 -6.02 -11.11
N ASN A 808 15.11 -5.44 -11.37
CA ASN A 808 15.94 -5.81 -12.53
C ASN A 808 16.85 -7.03 -12.31
N ASN A 809 17.28 -7.31 -11.07
CA ASN A 809 18.18 -8.45 -10.78
C ASN A 809 17.41 -9.79 -10.78
N ARG A 810 16.91 -10.23 -11.94
CA ARG A 810 16.06 -11.43 -12.10
C ARG A 810 16.79 -12.75 -11.98
N ASP A 811 18.08 -12.76 -12.30
CA ASP A 811 18.90 -13.96 -12.18
C ASP A 811 19.19 -14.34 -10.72
N VAL A 812 18.92 -13.42 -9.79
CA VAL A 812 19.04 -13.67 -8.35
C VAL A 812 17.74 -14.29 -7.85
N PRO A 813 17.79 -15.42 -7.12
CA PRO A 813 16.59 -16.03 -6.55
C PRO A 813 15.77 -15.05 -5.71
N ALA A 814 14.45 -15.08 -5.86
CA ALA A 814 13.53 -14.15 -5.21
C ALA A 814 13.71 -14.04 -3.67
N PRO A 815 13.91 -15.13 -2.91
CA PRO A 815 14.15 -15.03 -1.46
C PRO A 815 15.46 -14.32 -1.08
N CYS A 816 16.48 -14.39 -1.94
CA CYS A 816 17.75 -13.68 -1.74
C CYS A 816 17.56 -12.19 -2.02
N ARG A 817 16.93 -11.87 -3.15
CA ARG A 817 16.71 -10.49 -3.60
C ARG A 817 15.73 -9.72 -2.70
N GLY A 818 14.59 -10.34 -2.36
CA GLY A 818 13.66 -9.82 -1.37
C GLY A 818 14.31 -9.65 -0.01
N GLY A 819 15.14 -10.61 0.40
CA GLY A 819 15.91 -10.50 1.65
C GLY A 819 16.75 -9.22 1.75
N VAL A 820 17.45 -8.83 0.67
CA VAL A 820 18.25 -7.59 0.63
C VAL A 820 17.34 -6.35 0.66
N PHE A 821 16.32 -6.30 -0.19
CA PHE A 821 15.42 -5.15 -0.29
C PHE A 821 14.70 -4.87 1.04
N GLU A 822 14.11 -5.91 1.63
CA GLU A 822 13.32 -5.80 2.86
C GLU A 822 14.19 -5.51 4.10
N THR A 823 15.46 -5.91 4.09
CA THR A 823 16.43 -5.50 5.12
C THR A 823 16.71 -3.99 5.06
N GLY A 824 16.60 -3.36 3.89
CA GLY A 824 16.56 -1.90 3.78
C GLY A 824 15.24 -1.32 4.31
N GLY A 825 14.12 -1.93 3.94
CA GLY A 825 12.78 -1.52 4.37
C GLY A 825 12.56 -1.55 5.88
N ILE A 826 13.09 -2.53 6.60
CA ILE A 826 12.95 -2.60 8.06
C ILE A 826 13.63 -1.42 8.76
N MET A 827 14.75 -0.93 8.21
CA MET A 827 15.41 0.27 8.72
C MET A 827 14.55 1.51 8.47
N GLN A 828 13.90 1.58 7.30
CA GLN A 828 12.95 2.66 7.01
C GLN A 828 11.76 2.66 7.98
N LEU A 829 11.25 1.48 8.36
CA LEU A 829 10.19 1.35 9.36
C LEU A 829 10.67 1.79 10.76
N PHE A 830 11.78 1.27 11.26
CA PHE A 830 12.26 1.61 12.61
C PHE A 830 12.65 3.08 12.76
N TYR A 831 13.13 3.69 11.68
CA TYR A 831 13.62 5.06 11.67
C TYR A 831 12.67 6.05 10.95
N MET A 832 11.40 5.72 10.74
CA MET A 832 10.40 6.63 10.14
C MET A 832 10.13 7.88 11.00
N GLU A 833 10.06 9.07 10.43
CA GLU A 833 9.74 10.29 11.18
C GLU A 833 8.43 10.10 11.98
N GLY A 834 8.51 10.25 13.31
CA GLY A 834 7.33 10.13 14.16
C GLY A 834 6.35 11.24 13.79
N GLY A 835 5.14 10.86 13.39
CA GLY A 835 4.06 11.81 13.17
C GLY A 835 3.99 12.76 14.36
N GLY A 836 3.94 14.06 14.10
CA GLY A 836 4.03 15.11 15.11
C GLY A 836 2.90 15.03 16.13
N LEU A 837 3.04 14.15 17.14
CA LEU A 837 2.23 14.02 18.34
C LEU A 837 2.85 12.93 19.24
N THR A 838 3.98 13.29 19.88
CA THR A 838 4.42 12.76 21.19
C THR A 838 4.14 11.28 21.50
N LEU A 839 4.75 10.34 20.77
CA LEU A 839 5.01 8.98 21.24
C LEU A 839 6.44 8.62 20.82
N SER A 840 7.26 8.13 21.76
CA SER A 840 8.64 7.74 21.47
C SER A 840 8.67 6.65 20.36
N PRO A 841 9.65 6.65 19.43
CA PRO A 841 9.82 5.58 18.43
C PRO A 841 9.79 4.15 19.03
N ASP A 842 10.26 4.01 20.27
CA ASP A 842 10.22 2.76 21.03
C ASP A 842 8.81 2.21 21.31
N MET A 843 7.75 3.02 21.23
CA MET A 843 6.36 2.58 21.45
C MET A 843 5.69 2.06 20.18
N GLU A 844 6.01 2.63 19.02
CA GLU A 844 5.51 2.16 17.71
C GLU A 844 6.11 0.81 17.34
N ILE A 845 7.43 0.64 17.51
CA ILE A 845 8.11 -0.65 17.30
C ILE A 845 7.51 -1.74 18.21
N LYS A 846 7.24 -1.42 19.48
CA LYS A 846 6.55 -2.34 20.39
C LYS A 846 5.14 -2.67 19.89
N GLY A 847 4.42 -1.70 19.33
CA GLY A 847 3.14 -1.90 18.66
C GLY A 847 3.22 -2.88 17.50
N HIS A 848 4.21 -2.72 16.61
CA HIS A 848 4.43 -3.60 15.45
C HIS A 848 4.82 -5.03 15.86
N VAL A 849 5.81 -5.16 16.75
CA VAL A 849 6.24 -6.46 17.31
C VAL A 849 5.05 -7.14 17.96
N LYS A 850 4.29 -6.37 18.78
CA LYS A 850 3.08 -6.89 19.40
C LYS A 850 2.15 -7.41 18.32
N ASN A 851 1.82 -6.57 17.35
CA ASN A 851 0.79 -6.85 16.37
C ASN A 851 1.13 -7.99 15.41
N SER A 852 2.40 -8.21 15.11
CA SER A 852 2.81 -9.28 14.22
C SER A 852 2.92 -10.63 14.94
N LEU A 853 3.46 -10.66 16.16
CA LEU A 853 3.87 -11.90 16.80
C LEU A 853 2.92 -12.48 17.85
N PHE A 854 2.04 -11.68 18.46
CA PHE A 854 1.29 -12.14 19.65
C PHE A 854 -0.23 -12.25 19.51
N PRO A 855 -1.00 -11.18 19.23
CA PRO A 855 -2.45 -11.28 19.12
C PRO A 855 -2.81 -11.96 17.79
N PRO A 856 -3.64 -13.01 17.83
CA PRO A 856 -4.15 -13.63 16.62
C PRO A 856 -5.15 -12.69 15.94
N VAL A 857 -5.36 -12.90 14.64
CA VAL A 857 -6.44 -12.27 13.90
C VAL A 857 -7.73 -13.08 14.08
N ALA A 858 -8.87 -12.39 14.13
CA ALA A 858 -10.20 -12.98 14.36
C ALA A 858 -11.11 -12.77 13.15
#